data_AF-A0A7M7JCJ9-F1
#
_entry.id   AF-A0A7M7JCJ9-F1
#
_cell.length_a   1.000
_cell.length_b   1.000
_cell.length_c   1.000
_cell.angle_alpha   90.00
_cell.angle_beta   90.00
_cell.angle_gamma   90.00
#
_symmetry.space_group_name_H-M   'P 1'
#
loop_
_entity.id
_entity.type
_entity.pdbx_description
1 polymer ?
#
loop_
_entity_poly.entity_id
_entity_poly.type
_entity_poly.pdbx_seq_one_letter_code
_entity_poly.pdbx_strand_id
1 'polypeptide(L)'
;MIAPDSSNVSIEKQARLHLKIFLAQRSDILELTQSAIYLLKAVPASRPAVLEHLEQVFESAVEKSQAQDGPTQGNLSTNASSQMAVVIRQVHQALYSLVKTSPAVWAQLVSPWSLQLLGHLSSKFADRRSGLKLAEVMQRWMSCPPMRSLIDITSQCVLNAADLDTDRCINALLDTTIRYSPHFDWVVAHIGSSFPHTVITRVLTVGLKHFLTQEPGVVDSNKLVSVVGILGHLAGQHSGDIKKALADMLSGSLCDKPTSEQLVVIPYLLDLSIMSELLLTSVVSDLPLIMTATNLNRLVEHTRLRTMNKTPGMHNAQKVFVDLFLKCGRNEHEALALLSLALRIKQKKVAEVREEVIAYTTSFLDRLLIELQKRVYSKASVPLLVSFELRAKELLSQLDLTCPWTISFISLTCLHSSEKMRFLVEMLITKTDPPIFLQIISHIETSQPTVLIDSLNALIVELRSGRVSDPILVLRNLRKLVVIEERAKKILWKFADTLSLHSSDCNLEYTAEIVSLLGVCSLPSEEIPESTLYKIICAAVVVLFAAARISDKDQHEKKIQWMISSLKLFSATSSNALAQQMALRLLLDGVTDSNTCRLFGAIPRDADRVLKPHTMTSLLEENRKIVASINFPQSHSSIMRAGVVGDGLRAKQFSIGQVLADYLIRENQKCFIRALKECCAADKSHQGMISIATILCDIVNPDVMFNHPVWPTEDVLKATQEKDVDIRESFRANPMLWQILTLVANEDPPALNSAAVIIRSLLGCQMTFWKNSQDSYMCPEQKDMTVKVLKLMGLGKMLPSPLAEVPLIVDHINSFHLYCILNDIWNYMREVGGTLMEEEPVPARFTNNLRIIMLNQMDRVGAAYAKMFPVN
;
A
#
# COMPACT_ATOMS: atom_id res chain seq x y z
N MET A 1 -62.65 -43.17 2.44
CA MET A 1 -62.31 -44.55 2.06
C MET A 1 -63.57 -45.20 1.54
N ILE A 2 -63.69 -45.31 0.21
CA ILE A 2 -64.69 -46.12 -0.48
C ILE A 2 -63.87 -47.12 -1.29
N ALA A 3 -64.17 -48.40 -1.15
CA ALA A 3 -63.46 -49.48 -1.83
C ALA A 3 -63.48 -49.26 -3.36
N PRO A 4 -62.41 -49.61 -4.10
CA PRO A 4 -62.46 -49.52 -5.55
C PRO A 4 -63.36 -50.66 -6.06
N ASP A 5 -64.46 -50.28 -6.69
CA ASP A 5 -65.39 -51.19 -7.34
C ASP A 5 -64.67 -52.04 -8.39
N SER A 6 -64.73 -53.36 -8.20
CA SER A 6 -64.23 -54.38 -9.13
C SER A 6 -64.91 -54.33 -10.51
N SER A 7 -66.01 -53.59 -10.65
CA SER A 7 -66.75 -53.37 -11.90
C SER A 7 -66.07 -52.37 -12.84
N ASN A 8 -65.43 -51.32 -12.33
CA ASN A 8 -64.76 -50.30 -13.16
C ASN A 8 -63.53 -50.86 -13.88
N VAL A 9 -62.78 -51.76 -13.23
CA VAL A 9 -61.61 -52.43 -13.82
C VAL A 9 -62.00 -53.35 -15.00
N SER A 10 -63.21 -53.91 -14.97
CA SER A 10 -63.75 -54.77 -16.03
C SER A 10 -64.15 -53.97 -17.28
N ILE A 11 -64.84 -52.84 -17.08
CA ILE A 11 -65.26 -51.93 -18.16
C ILE A 11 -64.05 -51.28 -18.82
N GLU A 12 -63.04 -50.89 -18.05
CA GLU A 12 -61.81 -50.29 -18.56
C GLU A 12 -60.96 -51.30 -19.37
N LYS A 13 -60.92 -52.58 -18.95
CA LYS A 13 -60.31 -53.68 -19.72
C LYS A 13 -61.08 -54.00 -21.00
N GLN A 14 -62.41 -54.01 -20.97
CA GLN A 14 -63.24 -54.24 -22.16
C GLN A 14 -63.16 -53.07 -23.14
N ALA A 15 -63.22 -51.82 -22.65
CA ALA A 15 -63.01 -50.63 -23.47
C ALA A 15 -61.62 -50.62 -24.11
N ARG A 16 -60.57 -51.01 -23.38
CA ARG A 16 -59.20 -51.22 -23.92
C ARG A 16 -59.16 -52.26 -25.03
N LEU A 17 -59.81 -53.41 -24.84
CA LEU A 17 -59.84 -54.49 -25.85
C LEU A 17 -60.58 -54.05 -27.11
N HIS A 18 -61.74 -53.41 -26.96
CA HIS A 18 -62.54 -52.89 -28.07
C HIS A 18 -61.85 -51.74 -28.81
N LEU A 19 -61.15 -50.85 -28.11
CA LEU A 19 -60.31 -49.82 -28.75
C LEU A 19 -59.15 -50.46 -29.50
N LYS A 20 -58.45 -51.46 -28.95
CA LYS A 20 -57.38 -52.18 -29.67
C LYS A 20 -57.90 -52.84 -30.96
N ILE A 21 -59.10 -53.42 -30.93
CA ILE A 21 -59.75 -54.02 -32.11
C ILE A 21 -60.17 -52.95 -33.12
N PHE A 22 -60.79 -51.85 -32.67
CA PHE A 22 -61.22 -50.73 -33.51
C PHE A 22 -60.03 -49.99 -34.17
N LEU A 23 -58.93 -49.83 -33.44
CA LEU A 23 -57.71 -49.19 -33.94
C LEU A 23 -56.94 -50.08 -34.93
N ALA A 24 -57.03 -51.41 -34.82
CA ALA A 24 -56.39 -52.35 -35.74
C ALA A 24 -57.05 -52.44 -37.13
N GLN A 25 -58.26 -51.89 -37.30
CA GLN A 25 -59.08 -52.06 -38.51
C GLN A 25 -58.94 -50.93 -39.55
N ARG A 26 -58.22 -49.83 -39.28
CA ARG A 26 -58.03 -48.72 -40.23
C ARG A 26 -56.58 -48.59 -40.67
N SER A 27 -56.35 -48.29 -41.94
CA SER A 27 -55.03 -48.18 -42.56
C SER A 27 -54.43 -46.77 -42.51
N ASP A 28 -55.23 -45.72 -42.29
CA ASP A 28 -54.76 -44.33 -42.21
C ASP A 28 -54.58 -43.87 -40.75
N ILE A 29 -53.34 -43.53 -40.39
CA ILE A 29 -52.92 -43.08 -39.07
C ILE A 29 -53.58 -41.73 -38.72
N LEU A 30 -53.90 -40.89 -39.71
CA LEU A 30 -54.50 -39.58 -39.48
C LEU A 30 -55.95 -39.68 -38.97
N GLU A 31 -56.78 -40.48 -39.63
CA GLU A 31 -58.19 -40.69 -39.23
C GLU A 31 -58.32 -41.42 -37.89
N LEU A 32 -57.39 -42.35 -37.62
CA LEU A 32 -57.29 -43.04 -36.34
C LEU A 32 -56.99 -42.07 -35.21
N THR A 33 -56.04 -41.16 -35.42
CA THR A 33 -55.68 -40.14 -34.42
C THR A 33 -56.84 -39.17 -34.16
N GLN A 34 -57.57 -38.74 -35.19
CA GLN A 34 -58.76 -37.89 -35.02
C GLN A 34 -59.87 -38.56 -34.21
N SER A 35 -60.10 -39.86 -34.46
CA SER A 35 -61.06 -40.67 -33.72
C SER A 35 -60.62 -40.83 -32.26
N ALA A 36 -59.33 -41.05 -32.02
CA ALA A 36 -58.76 -41.13 -30.68
C ALA A 36 -58.89 -39.79 -29.91
N ILE A 37 -58.61 -38.65 -30.55
CA ILE A 37 -58.80 -37.32 -29.96
C ILE A 37 -60.27 -37.05 -29.62
N TYR A 38 -61.20 -37.47 -30.47
CA TYR A 38 -62.64 -37.36 -30.20
C TYR A 38 -63.05 -38.19 -28.97
N LEU A 39 -62.60 -39.45 -28.90
CA LEU A 39 -62.85 -40.33 -27.75
C LEU A 39 -62.23 -39.79 -26.46
N LEU A 40 -61.05 -39.18 -26.53
CA LEU A 40 -60.41 -38.53 -25.38
C LEU A 40 -61.31 -37.43 -24.79
N LYS A 41 -61.91 -36.60 -25.66
CA LYS A 41 -62.78 -35.48 -25.26
C LYS A 41 -64.14 -35.95 -24.76
N ALA A 42 -64.77 -36.91 -25.46
CA ALA A 42 -66.15 -37.29 -25.24
C ALA A 42 -66.36 -38.31 -24.11
N VAL A 43 -65.39 -39.19 -23.84
CA VAL A 43 -65.60 -40.37 -22.96
C VAL A 43 -64.50 -40.47 -21.88
N PRO A 44 -64.83 -40.28 -20.59
CA PRO A 44 -63.85 -40.38 -19.49
C PRO A 44 -63.19 -41.76 -19.34
N ALA A 45 -63.95 -42.85 -19.51
CA ALA A 45 -63.46 -44.21 -19.33
C ALA A 45 -62.46 -44.67 -20.41
N SER A 46 -62.44 -44.03 -21.59
CA SER A 46 -61.50 -44.35 -22.67
C SER A 46 -60.20 -43.57 -22.59
N ARG A 47 -60.09 -42.55 -21.72
CA ARG A 47 -58.90 -41.69 -21.60
C ARG A 47 -57.58 -42.47 -21.41
N PRO A 48 -57.45 -43.43 -20.48
CA PRO A 48 -56.18 -44.15 -20.30
C PRO A 48 -55.84 -45.07 -21.48
N ALA A 49 -56.85 -45.67 -22.13
CA ALA A 49 -56.65 -46.49 -23.33
C ALA A 49 -56.21 -45.66 -24.54
N VAL A 50 -56.77 -44.45 -24.68
CA VAL A 50 -56.37 -43.50 -25.73
C VAL A 50 -54.96 -42.97 -25.47
N LEU A 51 -54.61 -42.65 -24.23
CA LEU A 51 -53.25 -42.21 -23.88
C LEU A 51 -52.21 -43.31 -24.17
N GLU A 52 -52.48 -44.58 -23.86
CA GLU A 52 -51.63 -45.74 -24.22
C GLU A 52 -51.44 -45.85 -25.75
N HIS A 53 -52.50 -45.63 -26.55
CA HIS A 53 -52.37 -45.60 -28.01
C HIS A 53 -51.51 -44.41 -28.48
N LEU A 54 -51.68 -43.24 -27.87
CA LEU A 54 -50.86 -42.06 -28.18
C LEU A 54 -49.38 -42.28 -27.84
N GLU A 55 -49.04 -43.06 -26.79
CA GLU A 55 -47.64 -43.45 -26.50
C GLU A 55 -46.99 -44.15 -27.70
N GLN A 56 -47.69 -45.11 -28.31
CA GLN A 56 -47.20 -45.85 -29.48
C GLN A 56 -47.02 -44.93 -30.70
N VAL A 57 -47.92 -43.96 -30.87
CA VAL A 57 -47.81 -42.94 -31.94
C VAL A 57 -46.58 -42.06 -31.74
N PHE A 58 -46.34 -41.58 -30.52
CA PHE A 58 -45.15 -40.79 -30.18
C PHE A 58 -43.87 -41.62 -30.32
N GLU A 59 -43.87 -42.88 -29.90
CA GLU A 59 -42.73 -43.80 -30.02
C GLU A 59 -42.34 -44.04 -31.49
N SER A 60 -43.31 -44.34 -32.36
CA SER A 60 -43.08 -44.48 -33.80
C SER A 60 -42.58 -43.19 -34.45
N ALA A 61 -43.09 -42.03 -34.00
CA ALA A 61 -42.65 -40.73 -34.49
C ALA A 61 -41.20 -40.42 -34.09
N VAL A 62 -40.80 -40.73 -32.85
CA VAL A 62 -39.42 -40.54 -32.37
C VAL A 62 -38.46 -41.47 -33.08
N GLU A 63 -38.80 -42.75 -33.26
CA GLU A 63 -37.96 -43.71 -33.99
C GLU A 63 -37.66 -43.25 -35.42
N LYS A 64 -38.68 -42.76 -36.15
CA LYS A 64 -38.53 -42.21 -37.51
C LYS A 64 -37.68 -40.93 -37.52
N SER A 65 -37.82 -40.05 -36.53
CA SER A 65 -37.03 -38.82 -36.43
C SER A 65 -35.54 -39.08 -36.15
N GLN A 66 -35.23 -40.11 -35.36
CA GLN A 66 -33.84 -40.49 -35.05
C GLN A 66 -33.16 -41.25 -36.20
N ALA A 67 -33.93 -41.93 -37.05
CA ALA A 67 -33.43 -42.63 -38.24
C ALA A 67 -32.99 -41.65 -39.36
N GLN A 68 -33.56 -40.45 -39.42
CA GLN A 68 -33.22 -39.41 -40.40
C GLN A 68 -31.88 -38.70 -40.13
N ASP A 69 -31.31 -38.86 -38.93
CA ASP A 69 -30.04 -38.27 -38.47
C ASP A 69 -28.80 -39.12 -38.83
N GLY A 70 -28.95 -40.25 -39.52
CA GLY A 70 -27.84 -41.11 -39.98
C GLY A 70 -27.36 -40.74 -41.41
N PRO A 71 -26.07 -40.93 -41.77
CA PRO A 71 -25.51 -40.42 -43.02
C PRO A 71 -25.95 -41.16 -44.30
N THR A 72 -26.92 -42.07 -44.22
CA THR A 72 -27.33 -42.91 -45.35
C THR A 72 -28.81 -43.21 -45.30
N GLN A 73 -29.62 -42.37 -45.94
CA GLN A 73 -30.72 -42.76 -46.85
C GLN A 73 -31.48 -41.50 -47.33
N GLY A 74 -31.17 -41.08 -48.55
CA GLY A 74 -31.91 -40.03 -49.26
C GLY A 74 -33.16 -40.57 -49.99
N ASN A 75 -34.22 -39.78 -49.93
CA ASN A 75 -35.23 -39.55 -50.98
C ASN A 75 -36.47 -40.46 -51.15
N LEU A 76 -36.77 -41.44 -50.27
CA LEU A 76 -38.04 -42.20 -50.34
C LEU A 76 -38.96 -42.10 -49.09
N SER A 77 -38.54 -41.41 -48.02
CA SER A 77 -39.24 -41.40 -46.72
C SER A 77 -39.92 -40.06 -46.34
N THR A 78 -39.98 -39.08 -47.24
CA THR A 78 -40.46 -37.70 -46.96
C THR A 78 -41.99 -37.56 -46.81
N ASN A 79 -42.79 -38.40 -47.47
CA ASN A 79 -44.26 -38.34 -47.35
C ASN A 79 -44.78 -38.95 -46.04
N ALA A 80 -44.19 -40.06 -45.58
CA ALA A 80 -44.60 -40.69 -44.32
C ALA A 80 -44.14 -39.91 -43.07
N SER A 81 -43.01 -39.19 -43.17
CA SER A 81 -42.52 -38.33 -42.08
C SER A 81 -43.34 -37.03 -41.95
N SER A 82 -43.78 -36.44 -43.08
CA SER A 82 -44.65 -35.27 -43.07
C SER A 82 -46.06 -35.57 -42.55
N GLN A 83 -46.64 -36.73 -42.89
CA GLN A 83 -47.91 -37.18 -42.29
C GLN A 83 -47.81 -37.37 -40.77
N MET A 84 -46.75 -38.01 -40.28
CA MET A 84 -46.54 -38.20 -38.84
C MET A 84 -46.34 -36.85 -38.11
N ALA A 85 -45.69 -35.88 -38.73
CA ALA A 85 -45.54 -34.53 -38.15
C ALA A 85 -46.90 -33.80 -38.01
N VAL A 86 -47.82 -33.99 -38.97
CA VAL A 86 -49.19 -33.44 -38.90
C VAL A 86 -49.99 -34.12 -37.78
N VAL A 87 -49.88 -35.44 -37.66
CA VAL A 87 -50.52 -36.23 -36.59
C VAL A 87 -50.07 -35.75 -35.21
N ILE A 88 -48.77 -35.62 -34.98
CA ILE A 88 -48.21 -35.13 -33.71
C ILE A 88 -48.68 -33.70 -33.41
N ARG A 89 -48.76 -32.82 -34.42
CA ARG A 89 -49.28 -31.46 -34.26
C ARG A 89 -50.76 -31.44 -33.85
N GLN A 90 -51.60 -32.32 -34.41
CA GLN A 90 -53.02 -32.41 -34.03
C GLN A 90 -53.20 -32.92 -32.60
N VAL A 91 -52.42 -33.93 -32.20
CA VAL A 91 -52.42 -34.44 -30.82
C VAL A 91 -51.94 -33.38 -29.84
N HIS A 92 -50.86 -32.67 -30.18
CA HIS A 92 -50.34 -31.56 -29.38
C HIS A 92 -51.38 -30.47 -29.18
N GLN A 93 -51.98 -29.95 -30.26
CA GLN A 93 -53.01 -28.91 -30.17
C GLN A 93 -54.22 -29.35 -29.35
N ALA A 94 -54.66 -30.61 -29.52
CA ALA A 94 -55.77 -31.15 -28.75
C ALA A 94 -55.46 -31.19 -27.25
N LEU A 95 -54.33 -31.80 -26.85
CA LEU A 95 -53.92 -31.89 -25.44
C LEU A 95 -53.63 -30.51 -24.83
N TYR A 96 -52.92 -29.65 -25.56
CA TYR A 96 -52.63 -28.28 -25.16
C TYR A 96 -53.91 -27.48 -24.89
N SER A 97 -54.90 -27.57 -25.79
CA SER A 97 -56.19 -26.88 -25.60
C SER A 97 -56.96 -27.38 -24.37
N LEU A 98 -56.93 -28.69 -24.10
CA LEU A 98 -57.64 -29.31 -22.98
C LEU A 98 -57.02 -28.94 -21.62
N VAL A 99 -55.69 -28.92 -21.55
CA VAL A 99 -54.95 -28.46 -20.36
C VAL A 99 -55.25 -26.99 -20.09
N LYS A 100 -55.30 -26.15 -21.13
CA LYS A 100 -55.60 -24.72 -20.99
C LYS A 100 -57.05 -24.44 -20.54
N THR A 101 -58.03 -25.18 -21.03
CA THR A 101 -59.45 -24.94 -20.69
C THR A 101 -59.85 -25.49 -19.32
N SER A 102 -59.16 -26.52 -18.83
CA SER A 102 -59.53 -27.20 -17.58
C SER A 102 -58.31 -27.86 -16.90
N PRO A 103 -57.43 -27.06 -16.28
CA PRO A 103 -56.16 -27.55 -15.74
C PRO A 103 -56.33 -28.60 -14.63
N ALA A 104 -57.28 -28.41 -13.70
CA ALA A 104 -57.43 -29.27 -12.51
C ALA A 104 -57.66 -30.77 -12.83
N VAL A 105 -58.30 -31.09 -13.96
CA VAL A 105 -58.59 -32.48 -14.36
C VAL A 105 -57.55 -33.00 -15.35
N TRP A 106 -57.17 -32.18 -16.33
CA TRP A 106 -56.29 -32.63 -17.41
C TRP A 106 -54.81 -32.56 -17.06
N ALA A 107 -54.36 -31.60 -16.25
CA ALA A 107 -52.96 -31.55 -15.81
C ALA A 107 -52.60 -32.78 -14.97
N GLN A 108 -53.52 -33.24 -14.09
CA GLN A 108 -53.31 -34.44 -13.27
C GLN A 108 -53.21 -35.75 -14.07
N LEU A 109 -53.88 -35.83 -15.22
CA LEU A 109 -53.86 -37.03 -16.08
C LEU A 109 -52.73 -36.95 -17.13
N VAL A 110 -52.54 -35.79 -17.74
CA VAL A 110 -51.61 -35.59 -18.85
C VAL A 110 -50.18 -35.42 -18.35
N SER A 111 -49.94 -34.77 -17.20
CA SER A 111 -48.58 -34.55 -16.69
C SER A 111 -47.85 -35.85 -16.33
N PRO A 112 -48.42 -36.80 -15.54
CA PRO A 112 -47.72 -38.05 -15.24
C PRO A 112 -47.50 -38.90 -16.49
N TRP A 113 -48.48 -38.93 -17.39
CA TRP A 113 -48.38 -39.63 -18.67
C TRP A 113 -47.26 -39.07 -19.55
N SER A 114 -47.22 -37.75 -19.76
CA SER A 114 -46.22 -37.11 -20.60
C SER A 114 -44.81 -37.25 -20.02
N LEU A 115 -44.65 -37.14 -18.70
CA LEU A 115 -43.38 -37.33 -17.99
C LEU A 115 -42.88 -38.78 -18.06
N GLN A 116 -43.76 -39.76 -17.87
CA GLN A 116 -43.41 -41.18 -17.98
C GLN A 116 -43.03 -41.54 -19.43
N LEU A 117 -43.76 -41.02 -20.42
CA LEU A 117 -43.46 -41.21 -21.83
C LEU A 117 -42.12 -40.56 -22.22
N LEU A 118 -41.87 -39.32 -21.77
CA LEU A 118 -40.57 -38.65 -21.95
C LEU A 118 -39.42 -39.44 -21.33
N GLY A 119 -39.61 -39.99 -20.12
CA GLY A 119 -38.62 -40.86 -19.46
C GLY A 119 -38.35 -42.16 -20.20
N HIS A 120 -39.42 -42.85 -20.63
CA HIS A 120 -39.32 -44.09 -21.40
C HIS A 120 -38.62 -43.88 -22.74
N LEU A 121 -39.03 -42.87 -23.51
CA LEU A 121 -38.42 -42.55 -24.81
C LEU A 121 -36.96 -42.12 -24.65
N SER A 122 -36.66 -41.28 -23.65
CA SER A 122 -35.29 -40.84 -23.40
C SER A 122 -34.38 -42.01 -23.02
N SER A 123 -34.87 -42.98 -22.22
CA SER A 123 -34.11 -44.17 -21.82
C SER A 123 -33.98 -45.20 -22.96
N LYS A 124 -35.06 -45.49 -23.69
CA LYS A 124 -35.07 -46.49 -24.79
C LYS A 124 -34.08 -46.15 -25.91
N PHE A 125 -33.92 -44.85 -26.20
CA PHE A 125 -33.01 -44.38 -27.24
C PHE A 125 -31.65 -43.90 -26.70
N ALA A 126 -31.36 -44.11 -25.42
CA ALA A 126 -30.12 -43.66 -24.79
C ALA A 126 -28.89 -44.53 -25.13
N ASP A 127 -29.06 -45.85 -25.18
CA ASP A 127 -27.96 -46.84 -25.27
C ASP A 127 -27.13 -46.74 -26.56
N ARG A 128 -27.61 -46.03 -27.59
CA ARG A 128 -26.88 -45.89 -28.85
C ARG A 128 -25.72 -44.89 -28.76
N ARG A 129 -25.64 -44.02 -27.74
CA ARG A 129 -24.76 -42.83 -27.75
C ARG A 129 -24.35 -42.34 -26.34
N SER A 130 -23.60 -43.15 -25.61
CA SER A 130 -23.00 -42.77 -24.33
C SER A 130 -21.91 -41.69 -24.51
N GLY A 131 -21.94 -40.63 -23.68
CA GLY A 131 -20.86 -39.63 -23.57
C GLY A 131 -21.20 -38.15 -23.84
N LEU A 132 -22.41 -37.81 -24.29
CA LEU A 132 -22.81 -36.41 -24.53
C LEU A 132 -23.07 -35.64 -23.22
N LYS A 133 -22.73 -34.34 -23.20
CA LYS A 133 -23.04 -33.45 -22.04
C LYS A 133 -24.53 -33.10 -22.01
N LEU A 134 -25.07 -32.79 -20.82
CA LEU A 134 -26.49 -32.50 -20.61
C LEU A 134 -27.06 -31.43 -21.58
N ALA A 135 -26.30 -30.35 -21.83
CA ALA A 135 -26.71 -29.29 -22.75
C ALA A 135 -26.83 -29.78 -24.21
N GLU A 136 -25.94 -30.68 -24.64
CA GLU A 136 -25.95 -31.27 -25.99
C GLU A 136 -27.12 -32.26 -26.14
N VAL A 137 -27.41 -33.04 -25.08
CA VAL A 137 -28.57 -33.94 -25.02
C VAL A 137 -29.87 -33.13 -25.09
N MET A 138 -29.98 -32.03 -24.33
CA MET A 138 -31.13 -31.13 -24.38
C MET A 138 -31.32 -30.53 -25.77
N GLN A 139 -30.27 -29.96 -26.37
CA GLN A 139 -30.36 -29.36 -27.70
C GLN A 139 -30.84 -30.35 -28.76
N ARG A 140 -30.38 -31.61 -28.67
CA ARG A 140 -30.79 -32.70 -29.56
C ARG A 140 -32.25 -33.11 -29.36
N TRP A 141 -32.73 -33.23 -28.12
CA TRP A 141 -34.14 -33.56 -27.90
C TRP A 141 -35.07 -32.41 -28.28
N MET A 142 -34.62 -31.17 -28.14
CA MET A 142 -35.37 -29.98 -28.57
C MET A 142 -35.43 -29.82 -30.10
N SER A 143 -34.51 -30.45 -30.86
CA SER A 143 -34.61 -30.52 -32.33
C SER A 143 -35.56 -31.61 -32.82
N CYS A 144 -35.97 -32.55 -31.96
CA CYS A 144 -36.95 -33.61 -32.26
C CYS A 144 -38.39 -33.10 -32.03
N PRO A 145 -39.21 -32.92 -33.09
CA PRO A 145 -40.55 -32.32 -32.96
C PRO A 145 -41.53 -33.08 -32.03
N PRO A 146 -41.58 -34.43 -32.02
CA PRO A 146 -42.40 -35.17 -31.05
C PRO A 146 -42.01 -34.92 -29.60
N MET A 147 -40.72 -34.93 -29.29
CA MET A 147 -40.22 -34.70 -27.92
C MET A 147 -40.43 -33.26 -27.48
N ARG A 148 -40.23 -32.29 -28.39
CA ARG A 148 -40.56 -30.88 -28.17
C ARG A 148 -42.05 -30.67 -27.89
N SER A 149 -42.92 -31.41 -28.57
CA SER A 149 -44.37 -31.33 -28.34
C SER A 149 -44.76 -31.87 -26.95
N LEU A 150 -44.17 -32.99 -26.53
CA LEU A 150 -44.40 -33.56 -25.20
C LEU A 150 -43.92 -32.64 -24.07
N ILE A 151 -42.74 -32.03 -24.21
CA ILE A 151 -42.20 -31.15 -23.17
C ILE A 151 -42.96 -29.82 -23.08
N ASP A 152 -43.48 -29.30 -24.20
CA ASP A 152 -44.33 -28.11 -24.20
C ASP A 152 -45.67 -28.37 -23.48
N ILE A 153 -46.33 -29.49 -23.77
CA ILE A 153 -47.55 -29.91 -23.04
C ILE A 153 -47.25 -30.03 -21.54
N THR A 154 -46.13 -30.66 -21.20
CA THR A 154 -45.71 -30.85 -19.79
C THR A 154 -45.45 -29.52 -19.10
N SER A 155 -44.78 -28.58 -19.77
CA SER A 155 -44.51 -27.24 -19.23
C SER A 155 -45.80 -26.46 -19.00
N GLN A 156 -46.80 -26.60 -19.89
CA GLN A 156 -48.12 -26.01 -19.69
C GLN A 156 -48.92 -26.64 -18.54
N CYS A 157 -48.76 -27.94 -18.30
CA CYS A 157 -49.35 -28.59 -17.13
C CYS A 157 -48.80 -28.00 -15.83
N VAL A 158 -47.49 -27.69 -15.78
CA VAL A 158 -46.85 -27.07 -14.61
C VAL A 158 -47.23 -25.59 -14.48
N LEU A 159 -47.37 -24.84 -15.58
CA LEU A 159 -47.77 -23.42 -15.57
C LEU A 159 -49.19 -23.17 -15.05
N ASN A 160 -50.14 -23.99 -15.47
CA ASN A 160 -51.57 -23.73 -15.27
C ASN A 160 -52.16 -24.50 -14.07
N ALA A 161 -51.34 -25.26 -13.35
CA ALA A 161 -51.76 -25.93 -12.13
C ALA A 161 -51.92 -24.92 -10.99
N ALA A 162 -53.00 -25.03 -10.20
CA ALA A 162 -53.12 -24.32 -8.93
C ALA A 162 -52.06 -24.83 -7.93
N ASP A 163 -51.76 -24.09 -6.85
CA ASP A 163 -50.67 -24.41 -5.91
C ASP A 163 -50.67 -25.89 -5.42
N LEU A 164 -51.83 -26.47 -5.11
CA LEU A 164 -51.96 -27.88 -4.70
C LEU A 164 -51.76 -28.91 -5.83
N ASP A 165 -52.08 -28.56 -7.07
CA ASP A 165 -51.92 -29.44 -8.24
C ASP A 165 -50.50 -29.38 -8.81
N THR A 166 -49.80 -28.27 -8.55
CA THR A 166 -48.39 -28.05 -8.91
C THR A 166 -47.49 -29.04 -8.16
N ASP A 167 -47.75 -29.26 -6.87
CA ASP A 167 -47.04 -30.27 -6.06
C ASP A 167 -47.21 -31.69 -6.63
N ARG A 168 -48.37 -32.05 -7.16
CA ARG A 168 -48.60 -33.38 -7.77
C ARG A 168 -47.85 -33.54 -9.09
N CYS A 169 -47.85 -32.52 -9.93
CA CYS A 169 -47.11 -32.54 -11.20
C CYS A 169 -45.59 -32.60 -10.96
N ILE A 170 -45.10 -31.90 -9.95
CA ILE A 170 -43.68 -31.92 -9.56
C ILE A 170 -43.31 -33.25 -8.89
N ASN A 171 -44.17 -33.81 -8.02
CA ASN A 171 -43.91 -35.15 -7.46
C ASN A 171 -43.87 -36.21 -8.56
N ALA A 172 -44.74 -36.14 -9.56
CA ALA A 172 -44.66 -37.01 -10.74
C ALA A 172 -43.35 -36.82 -11.52
N LEU A 173 -42.88 -35.58 -11.71
CA LEU A 173 -41.59 -35.27 -12.33
C LEU A 173 -40.43 -35.90 -11.55
N LEU A 174 -40.44 -35.77 -10.22
CA LEU A 174 -39.39 -36.30 -9.36
C LEU A 174 -39.42 -37.83 -9.28
N ASP A 175 -40.60 -38.45 -9.19
CA ASP A 175 -40.77 -39.90 -9.23
C ASP A 175 -40.27 -40.50 -10.55
N THR A 176 -40.53 -39.81 -11.68
CA THR A 176 -39.97 -40.21 -12.99
C THR A 176 -38.45 -40.01 -13.06
N THR A 177 -37.92 -38.98 -12.39
CA THR A 177 -36.46 -38.74 -12.29
C THR A 177 -35.78 -39.88 -11.54
N ILE A 178 -36.37 -40.36 -10.44
CA ILE A 178 -35.83 -41.51 -9.68
C ILE A 178 -35.74 -42.77 -10.56
N ARG A 179 -36.68 -42.95 -11.50
CA ARG A 179 -36.78 -44.13 -12.37
C ARG A 179 -35.89 -44.07 -13.62
N TYR A 180 -35.76 -42.90 -14.25
CA TYR A 180 -35.15 -42.76 -15.58
C TYR A 180 -33.88 -41.88 -15.63
N SER A 181 -33.40 -41.36 -14.50
CA SER A 181 -32.09 -40.69 -14.42
C SER A 181 -30.95 -41.68 -14.72
N PRO A 182 -29.90 -41.31 -15.48
CA PRO A 182 -29.52 -39.96 -15.93
C PRO A 182 -30.15 -39.51 -17.26
N HIS A 183 -30.89 -40.37 -17.97
CA HIS A 183 -31.40 -40.07 -19.32
C HIS A 183 -32.56 -39.08 -19.35
N PHE A 184 -33.19 -38.84 -18.20
CA PHE A 184 -34.30 -37.91 -18.03
C PHE A 184 -33.88 -36.52 -17.52
N ASP A 185 -32.61 -36.34 -17.13
CA ASP A 185 -32.11 -35.13 -16.46
C ASP A 185 -32.30 -33.86 -17.31
N TRP A 186 -32.30 -33.99 -18.64
CA TRP A 186 -32.50 -32.86 -19.56
C TRP A 186 -33.93 -32.29 -19.48
N VAL A 187 -34.92 -33.14 -19.18
CA VAL A 187 -36.32 -32.72 -18.99
C VAL A 187 -36.43 -31.90 -17.72
N VAL A 188 -35.79 -32.37 -16.63
CA VAL A 188 -35.75 -31.64 -15.35
C VAL A 188 -35.01 -30.31 -15.49
N ALA A 189 -33.90 -30.30 -16.23
CA ALA A 189 -33.16 -29.08 -16.52
C ALA A 189 -33.98 -28.07 -17.33
N HIS A 190 -34.69 -28.52 -18.38
CA HIS A 190 -35.51 -27.65 -19.22
C HIS A 190 -36.74 -27.08 -18.48
N ILE A 191 -37.46 -27.93 -17.72
CA ILE A 191 -38.57 -27.48 -16.88
C ILE A 191 -38.05 -26.58 -15.74
N GLY A 192 -36.87 -26.90 -15.19
CA GLY A 192 -36.18 -26.10 -14.19
C GLY A 192 -35.78 -24.71 -14.68
N SER A 193 -35.47 -24.54 -15.97
CA SER A 193 -35.26 -23.20 -16.56
C SER A 193 -36.55 -22.36 -16.62
N SER A 194 -37.71 -23.02 -16.66
CA SER A 194 -39.01 -22.34 -16.64
C SER A 194 -39.55 -22.10 -15.22
N PHE A 195 -39.17 -22.95 -14.25
CA PHE A 195 -39.59 -22.89 -12.83
C PHE A 195 -38.41 -23.08 -11.85
N PRO A 196 -37.45 -22.15 -11.82
CA PRO A 196 -36.16 -22.36 -11.15
C PRO A 196 -36.31 -22.59 -9.64
N HIS A 197 -36.97 -21.69 -8.92
CA HIS A 197 -37.11 -21.78 -7.46
C HIS A 197 -37.74 -23.10 -6.99
N THR A 198 -38.85 -23.50 -7.62
CA THR A 198 -39.61 -24.70 -7.24
C THR A 198 -38.87 -25.99 -7.59
N VAL A 199 -38.23 -26.05 -8.76
CA VAL A 199 -37.50 -27.26 -9.17
C VAL A 199 -36.19 -27.40 -8.40
N ILE A 200 -35.42 -26.32 -8.19
CA ILE A 200 -34.13 -26.35 -7.47
C ILE A 200 -34.33 -26.85 -6.02
N THR A 201 -35.27 -26.26 -5.28
CA THR A 201 -35.54 -26.63 -3.87
C THR A 201 -35.98 -28.09 -3.75
N ARG A 202 -36.80 -28.57 -4.69
CA ARG A 202 -37.29 -29.95 -4.69
C ARG A 202 -36.26 -30.97 -5.16
N VAL A 203 -35.43 -30.66 -6.16
CA VAL A 203 -34.31 -31.50 -6.60
C VAL A 203 -33.30 -31.69 -5.46
N LEU A 204 -32.98 -30.63 -4.71
CA LEU A 204 -32.13 -30.71 -3.53
C LEU A 204 -32.78 -31.55 -2.41
N THR A 205 -34.09 -31.39 -2.17
CA THR A 205 -34.83 -32.18 -1.16
C THR A 205 -34.88 -33.67 -1.53
N VAL A 206 -35.10 -34.00 -2.80
CA VAL A 206 -35.11 -35.40 -3.28
C VAL A 206 -33.71 -36.00 -3.23
N GLY A 207 -32.69 -35.25 -3.62
CA GLY A 207 -31.30 -35.66 -3.47
C GLY A 207 -30.92 -35.92 -2.01
N LEU A 208 -31.38 -35.09 -1.07
CA LEU A 208 -31.19 -35.28 0.38
C LEU A 208 -31.90 -36.55 0.89
N LYS A 209 -33.16 -36.76 0.51
CA LYS A 209 -33.90 -37.98 0.88
C LYS A 209 -33.23 -39.24 0.35
N HIS A 210 -32.69 -39.18 -0.87
CA HIS A 210 -31.95 -40.30 -1.42
C HIS A 210 -30.64 -40.55 -0.68
N PHE A 211 -29.91 -39.49 -0.34
CA PHE A 211 -28.69 -39.57 0.47
C PHE A 211 -28.95 -40.21 1.86
N LEU A 212 -30.12 -39.96 2.46
CA LEU A 212 -30.53 -40.61 3.72
C LEU A 212 -30.80 -42.12 3.58
N THR A 213 -31.27 -42.56 2.40
CA THR A 213 -31.59 -43.98 2.12
C THR A 213 -30.40 -44.80 1.64
N GLN A 214 -29.25 -44.17 1.38
CA GLN A 214 -28.04 -44.90 0.98
C GLN A 214 -27.45 -45.63 2.18
N GLU A 215 -27.28 -46.96 2.05
CA GLU A 215 -26.50 -47.73 3.02
C GLU A 215 -25.02 -47.33 2.97
N PRO A 216 -24.34 -47.27 4.12
CA PRO A 216 -22.93 -46.89 4.17
C PRO A 216 -22.06 -47.92 3.43
N GLY A 217 -21.59 -47.58 2.23
CA GLY A 217 -20.59 -48.37 1.48
C GLY A 217 -20.92 -48.69 0.02
N VAL A 218 -22.14 -48.40 -0.48
CA VAL A 218 -22.48 -48.61 -1.90
C VAL A 218 -22.61 -47.26 -2.59
N VAL A 219 -21.59 -46.88 -3.37
CA VAL A 219 -21.58 -45.63 -4.14
C VAL A 219 -22.35 -45.84 -5.44
N ASP A 220 -23.68 -45.73 -5.40
CA ASP A 220 -24.45 -45.43 -6.62
C ASP A 220 -24.23 -43.94 -6.97
N SER A 221 -23.03 -43.63 -7.48
CA SER A 221 -22.54 -42.27 -7.80
C SER A 221 -23.37 -41.54 -8.86
N ASN A 222 -24.12 -42.27 -9.67
CA ASN A 222 -24.80 -41.74 -10.85
C ASN A 222 -25.88 -40.69 -10.51
N LYS A 223 -26.52 -40.78 -9.35
CA LYS A 223 -27.63 -39.89 -8.97
C LYS A 223 -27.16 -38.55 -8.37
N LEU A 224 -26.06 -38.54 -7.61
CA LEU A 224 -25.44 -37.28 -7.19
C LEU A 224 -24.81 -36.55 -8.37
N VAL A 225 -24.20 -37.28 -9.31
CA VAL A 225 -23.70 -36.73 -10.59
C VAL A 225 -24.85 -36.10 -11.39
N SER A 226 -26.02 -36.74 -11.41
CA SER A 226 -27.24 -36.19 -12.02
C SER A 226 -27.69 -34.87 -11.38
N VAL A 227 -27.82 -34.82 -10.04
CA VAL A 227 -28.17 -33.59 -9.31
C VAL A 227 -27.18 -32.47 -9.60
N VAL A 228 -25.88 -32.78 -9.58
CA VAL A 228 -24.81 -31.83 -9.91
C VAL A 228 -24.90 -31.38 -11.38
N GLY A 229 -25.21 -32.28 -12.31
CA GLY A 229 -25.37 -31.98 -13.73
C GLY A 229 -26.56 -31.05 -14.00
N ILE A 230 -27.70 -31.30 -13.36
CA ILE A 230 -28.92 -30.47 -13.46
C ILE A 230 -28.66 -29.08 -12.89
N LEU A 231 -28.14 -28.99 -11.66
CA LEU A 231 -27.83 -27.71 -11.03
C LEU A 231 -26.73 -26.95 -11.78
N GLY A 232 -25.74 -27.66 -12.32
CA GLY A 232 -24.69 -27.06 -13.15
C GLY A 232 -25.23 -26.42 -14.43
N HIS A 233 -26.25 -27.00 -15.06
CA HIS A 233 -26.94 -26.38 -16.20
C HIS A 233 -27.76 -25.15 -15.79
N LEU A 234 -28.53 -25.26 -14.70
CA LEU A 234 -29.37 -24.16 -14.20
C LEU A 234 -28.55 -22.98 -13.65
N ALA A 235 -27.33 -23.23 -13.16
CA ALA A 235 -26.46 -22.20 -12.60
C ALA A 235 -26.10 -21.09 -13.61
N GLY A 236 -26.17 -21.36 -14.91
CA GLY A 236 -25.90 -20.35 -15.95
C GLY A 236 -26.90 -19.19 -15.96
N GLN A 237 -28.18 -19.45 -15.70
CA GLN A 237 -29.27 -18.45 -15.76
C GLN A 237 -29.92 -18.16 -14.41
N HIS A 238 -29.84 -19.09 -13.45
CA HIS A 238 -30.56 -19.04 -12.17
C HIS A 238 -29.65 -19.24 -10.95
N SER A 239 -28.42 -18.73 -11.01
CA SER A 239 -27.47 -18.85 -9.88
C SER A 239 -27.98 -18.23 -8.58
N GLY A 240 -28.78 -17.16 -8.64
CA GLY A 240 -29.38 -16.52 -7.46
C GLY A 240 -30.38 -17.42 -6.73
N ASP A 241 -31.24 -18.14 -7.46
CA ASP A 241 -32.20 -19.09 -6.88
C ASP A 241 -31.48 -20.29 -6.25
N ILE A 242 -30.38 -20.75 -6.85
CA ILE A 242 -29.53 -21.81 -6.29
C ILE A 242 -28.90 -21.36 -4.97
N LYS A 243 -28.30 -20.17 -4.93
CA LYS A 243 -27.71 -19.61 -3.70
C LYS A 243 -28.73 -19.51 -2.58
N LYS A 244 -29.89 -18.92 -2.87
CA LYS A 244 -30.98 -18.78 -1.90
C LYS A 244 -31.46 -20.14 -1.37
N ALA A 245 -31.72 -21.10 -2.26
CA ALA A 245 -32.16 -22.44 -1.85
C ALA A 245 -31.11 -23.16 -0.98
N LEU A 246 -29.82 -23.06 -1.31
CA LEU A 246 -28.74 -23.65 -0.52
C LEU A 246 -28.58 -22.96 0.84
N ALA A 247 -28.70 -21.63 0.89
CA ALA A 247 -28.65 -20.86 2.13
C ALA A 247 -29.86 -21.14 3.04
N ASP A 248 -31.06 -21.27 2.47
CA ASP A 248 -32.29 -21.64 3.18
C ASP A 248 -32.17 -23.06 3.76
N MET A 249 -31.60 -24.01 3.02
CA MET A 249 -31.32 -25.36 3.53
C MET A 249 -30.28 -25.36 4.65
N LEU A 250 -29.20 -24.60 4.50
CA LEU A 250 -28.13 -24.51 5.51
C LEU A 250 -28.63 -23.84 6.79
N SER A 251 -29.34 -22.72 6.69
CA SER A 251 -29.92 -22.01 7.84
C SER A 251 -31.03 -22.82 8.51
N GLY A 252 -31.90 -23.48 7.73
CA GLY A 252 -32.94 -24.37 8.22
C GLY A 252 -32.40 -25.65 8.89
N SER A 253 -31.16 -26.05 8.62
CA SER A 253 -30.49 -27.15 9.33
C SER A 253 -30.04 -26.73 10.74
N LEU A 254 -29.66 -25.47 10.95
CA LEU A 254 -29.07 -24.93 12.19
C LEU A 254 -30.11 -24.59 13.28
N CYS A 255 -30.97 -25.54 13.63
CA CYS A 255 -32.00 -25.40 14.66
C CYS A 255 -31.65 -26.13 15.98
N ASP A 256 -32.29 -25.73 17.10
CA ASP A 256 -32.02 -26.30 18.43
C ASP A 256 -32.49 -27.77 18.58
N LYS A 257 -33.48 -28.19 17.77
CA LYS A 257 -33.99 -29.56 17.72
C LYS A 257 -34.02 -30.05 16.26
N PRO A 258 -32.91 -30.58 15.73
CA PRO A 258 -32.86 -31.02 14.35
C PRO A 258 -33.61 -32.35 14.16
N THR A 259 -34.39 -32.44 13.10
CA THR A 259 -34.94 -33.71 12.59
C THR A 259 -33.83 -34.57 11.97
N SER A 260 -34.10 -35.88 11.75
CA SER A 260 -33.14 -36.79 11.10
C SER A 260 -32.69 -36.27 9.73
N GLU A 261 -33.59 -35.63 8.96
CA GLU A 261 -33.28 -35.03 7.67
C GLU A 261 -32.34 -33.81 7.81
N GLN A 262 -32.58 -32.94 8.80
CA GLN A 262 -31.78 -31.74 9.05
C GLN A 262 -30.35 -32.04 9.52
N LEU A 263 -30.12 -33.16 10.21
CA LEU A 263 -28.77 -33.59 10.64
C LEU A 263 -27.85 -33.95 9.47
N VAL A 264 -28.40 -34.25 8.30
CA VAL A 264 -27.68 -34.79 7.13
C VAL A 264 -27.49 -33.76 6.01
N VAL A 265 -28.17 -32.61 6.11
CA VAL A 265 -28.05 -31.49 5.16
C VAL A 265 -26.58 -31.07 4.96
N ILE A 266 -25.81 -30.90 6.03
CA ILE A 266 -24.43 -30.39 5.94
C ILE A 266 -23.50 -31.38 5.21
N PRO A 267 -23.43 -32.68 5.58
CA PRO A 267 -22.72 -33.69 4.78
C PRO A 267 -23.12 -33.70 3.32
N TYR A 268 -24.42 -33.68 3.05
CA TYR A 268 -24.97 -33.69 1.69
C TYR A 268 -24.51 -32.48 0.87
N LEU A 269 -24.57 -31.27 1.44
CA LEU A 269 -24.12 -30.04 0.77
C LEU A 269 -22.60 -30.04 0.51
N LEU A 270 -21.81 -30.63 1.42
CA LEU A 270 -20.36 -30.73 1.24
C LEU A 270 -19.99 -31.72 0.14
N ASP A 271 -20.64 -32.88 0.06
CA ASP A 271 -20.41 -33.86 -1.01
C ASP A 271 -20.79 -33.28 -2.39
N LEU A 272 -21.88 -32.52 -2.48
CA LEU A 272 -22.23 -31.76 -3.70
C LEU A 272 -21.16 -30.73 -4.05
N SER A 273 -20.60 -30.04 -3.05
CA SER A 273 -19.56 -29.01 -3.24
C SER A 273 -18.22 -29.60 -3.69
N ILE A 274 -17.90 -30.85 -3.32
CA ILE A 274 -16.71 -31.55 -3.82
C ILE A 274 -16.81 -31.83 -5.33
N MET A 275 -18.03 -32.16 -5.78
CA MET A 275 -18.31 -32.56 -7.16
C MET A 275 -18.51 -31.36 -8.11
N SER A 276 -18.80 -30.16 -7.58
CA SER A 276 -19.06 -28.97 -8.40
C SER A 276 -18.51 -27.69 -7.78
N GLU A 277 -17.59 -27.03 -8.50
CA GLU A 277 -17.04 -25.72 -8.12
C GLU A 277 -18.12 -24.63 -8.09
N LEU A 278 -19.12 -24.68 -8.97
CA LEU A 278 -20.22 -23.72 -9.00
C LEU A 278 -21.06 -23.78 -7.73
N LEU A 279 -21.34 -24.98 -7.23
CA LEU A 279 -22.08 -25.18 -5.98
C LEU A 279 -21.24 -24.75 -4.78
N LEU A 280 -19.95 -25.09 -4.77
CA LEU A 280 -19.01 -24.62 -3.75
C LEU A 280 -19.03 -23.09 -3.63
N THR A 281 -18.96 -22.37 -4.77
CA THR A 281 -19.02 -20.90 -4.75
C THR A 281 -20.34 -20.35 -4.23
N SER A 282 -21.44 -21.09 -4.42
CA SER A 282 -22.76 -20.68 -3.96
C SER A 282 -22.95 -20.92 -2.46
N VAL A 283 -22.37 -22.00 -1.92
CA VAL A 283 -22.41 -22.30 -0.48
C VAL A 283 -21.48 -21.36 0.30
N VAL A 284 -20.29 -21.06 -0.24
CA VAL A 284 -19.28 -20.24 0.45
C VAL A 284 -19.68 -18.77 0.53
N SER A 285 -20.50 -18.24 -0.38
CA SER A 285 -20.86 -16.81 -0.39
C SER A 285 -21.60 -16.37 0.88
N ASP A 286 -22.50 -17.21 1.38
CA ASP A 286 -23.36 -16.85 2.53
C ASP A 286 -22.85 -17.44 3.86
N LEU A 287 -21.85 -18.33 3.79
CA LEU A 287 -21.31 -19.02 4.96
C LEU A 287 -20.72 -18.07 6.04
N PRO A 288 -19.96 -17.00 5.70
CA PRO A 288 -19.44 -16.07 6.71
C PRO A 288 -20.53 -15.39 7.55
N LEU A 289 -21.70 -15.13 6.95
CA LEU A 289 -22.84 -14.50 7.62
C LEU A 289 -23.59 -15.49 8.52
N ILE A 290 -23.62 -16.77 8.15
CA ILE A 290 -24.34 -17.83 8.86
C ILE A 290 -23.51 -18.37 10.05
N MET A 291 -22.18 -18.36 9.96
CA MET A 291 -21.27 -18.91 10.98
C MET A 291 -21.08 -17.99 12.21
N THR A 292 -22.16 -17.77 12.96
CA THR A 292 -22.13 -17.09 14.27
C THR A 292 -21.67 -18.04 15.39
N ALA A 293 -21.25 -17.50 16.53
CA ALA A 293 -20.80 -18.29 17.69
C ALA A 293 -21.85 -19.31 18.16
N THR A 294 -23.12 -18.93 18.15
CA THR A 294 -24.26 -19.80 18.50
C THR A 294 -24.42 -20.95 17.51
N ASN A 295 -24.32 -20.67 16.21
CA ASN A 295 -24.42 -21.69 15.17
C ASN A 295 -23.22 -22.64 15.15
N LEU A 296 -22.00 -22.16 15.44
CA LEU A 296 -20.81 -23.01 15.60
C LEU A 296 -20.96 -24.02 16.75
N ASN A 297 -21.52 -23.56 17.88
CA ASN A 297 -21.81 -24.45 19.01
C ASN A 297 -22.91 -25.48 18.68
N ARG A 298 -23.92 -25.08 17.90
CA ARG A 298 -24.97 -26.00 17.40
C ARG A 298 -24.40 -27.07 16.47
N LEU A 299 -23.44 -26.72 15.60
CA LEU A 299 -22.77 -27.70 14.72
C LEU A 299 -22.06 -28.81 15.50
N VAL A 300 -21.45 -28.48 16.64
CA VAL A 300 -20.82 -29.46 17.52
C VAL A 300 -21.86 -30.41 18.11
N GLU A 301 -22.98 -29.88 18.62
CA GLU A 301 -24.09 -30.71 19.12
C GLU A 301 -24.69 -31.59 18.02
N HIS A 302 -24.88 -31.06 16.81
CA HIS A 302 -25.39 -31.83 15.67
C HIS A 302 -24.44 -32.95 15.26
N THR A 303 -23.12 -32.72 15.34
CA THR A 303 -22.11 -33.76 15.08
C THR A 303 -22.15 -34.86 16.15
N ARG A 304 -22.36 -34.49 17.42
CA ARG A 304 -22.54 -35.43 18.54
C ARG A 304 -23.80 -36.28 18.35
N LEU A 305 -24.93 -35.65 18.05
CA LEU A 305 -26.21 -36.32 17.79
C LEU A 305 -26.13 -37.24 16.57
N ARG A 306 -25.41 -36.84 15.51
CA ARG A 306 -25.16 -37.68 14.32
C ARG A 306 -24.41 -38.96 14.66
N THR A 307 -23.34 -38.81 15.46
CA THR A 307 -22.50 -39.93 15.92
C THR A 307 -23.29 -40.91 16.79
N MET A 308 -24.18 -40.40 17.64
CA MET A 308 -25.08 -41.22 18.45
C MET A 308 -26.12 -41.98 17.61
N ASN A 309 -26.62 -41.36 16.53
CA ASN A 309 -27.71 -41.91 15.71
C ASN A 309 -27.24 -42.79 14.53
N LYS A 310 -25.93 -43.10 14.40
CA LYS A 310 -25.35 -43.90 13.29
C LYS A 310 -25.81 -43.46 11.88
N THR A 311 -26.01 -42.16 11.70
CA THR A 311 -26.40 -41.60 10.40
C THR A 311 -25.18 -41.48 9.50
N PRO A 312 -25.32 -41.51 8.15
CA PRO A 312 -24.20 -41.44 7.23
C PRO A 312 -23.36 -40.19 7.52
N GLY A 313 -22.11 -40.42 7.91
CA GLY A 313 -21.15 -39.38 8.24
C GLY A 313 -20.06 -39.31 7.19
N MET A 314 -19.54 -38.11 6.94
CA MET A 314 -18.37 -37.94 6.09
C MET A 314 -17.15 -38.61 6.73
N HIS A 315 -16.53 -39.56 6.02
CA HIS A 315 -15.19 -40.03 6.36
C HIS A 315 -14.20 -38.88 6.11
N ASN A 316 -13.52 -38.41 7.17
CA ASN A 316 -12.50 -37.34 7.12
C ASN A 316 -13.02 -35.95 6.68
N ALA A 317 -14.10 -35.45 7.29
CA ALA A 317 -14.63 -34.10 7.05
C ALA A 317 -13.56 -32.99 7.05
N GLN A 318 -12.57 -33.04 7.95
CA GLN A 318 -11.48 -32.06 8.01
C GLN A 318 -10.67 -31.99 6.70
N LYS A 319 -10.38 -33.13 6.07
CA LYS A 319 -9.63 -33.18 4.81
C LYS A 319 -10.46 -32.56 3.68
N VAL A 320 -11.74 -32.90 3.63
CA VAL A 320 -12.69 -32.35 2.66
C VAL A 320 -12.77 -30.83 2.80
N PHE A 321 -12.92 -30.30 4.01
CA PHE A 321 -12.95 -28.85 4.22
C PHE A 321 -11.67 -28.16 3.75
N VAL A 322 -10.50 -28.74 3.99
CA VAL A 322 -9.23 -28.20 3.50
C VAL A 322 -9.19 -28.20 1.97
N ASP A 323 -9.57 -29.31 1.33
CA ASP A 323 -9.60 -29.40 -0.13
C ASP A 323 -10.61 -28.43 -0.77
N LEU A 324 -11.78 -28.23 -0.14
CA LEU A 324 -12.77 -27.25 -0.58
C LEU A 324 -12.26 -25.82 -0.40
N PHE A 325 -11.64 -25.50 0.74
CA PHE A 325 -11.07 -24.17 0.98
C PHE A 325 -9.98 -23.82 -0.04
N LEU A 326 -9.11 -24.77 -0.36
CA LEU A 326 -8.06 -24.59 -1.38
C LEU A 326 -8.60 -24.40 -2.80
N LYS A 327 -9.82 -24.88 -3.09
CA LYS A 327 -10.54 -24.68 -4.36
C LYS A 327 -11.32 -23.36 -4.43
N CYS A 328 -11.45 -22.60 -3.33
CA CYS A 328 -12.25 -21.37 -3.26
C CYS A 328 -11.62 -20.15 -3.98
N GLY A 329 -10.89 -20.34 -5.08
CA GLY A 329 -10.12 -19.28 -5.74
C GLY A 329 -10.93 -18.11 -6.32
N ARG A 330 -12.27 -18.22 -6.46
CA ARG A 330 -13.15 -17.15 -6.99
C ARG A 330 -13.89 -16.35 -5.91
N ASN A 331 -14.02 -16.88 -4.69
CA ASN A 331 -14.78 -16.27 -3.59
C ASN A 331 -13.83 -15.71 -2.54
N GLU A 332 -13.05 -14.73 -2.99
CA GLU A 332 -11.86 -14.36 -2.26
C GLU A 332 -12.20 -13.56 -0.97
N HIS A 333 -13.28 -12.78 -0.95
CA HIS A 333 -13.72 -12.03 0.23
C HIS A 333 -14.28 -12.95 1.31
N GLU A 334 -15.03 -13.96 0.90
CA GLU A 334 -15.66 -14.91 1.80
C GLU A 334 -14.64 -15.92 2.35
N ALA A 335 -13.70 -16.37 1.51
CA ALA A 335 -12.56 -17.16 1.97
C ALA A 335 -11.72 -16.40 3.02
N LEU A 336 -11.50 -15.09 2.81
CA LEU A 336 -10.81 -14.24 3.77
C LEU A 336 -11.61 -14.06 5.08
N ALA A 337 -12.93 -13.85 4.98
CA ALA A 337 -13.80 -13.72 6.14
C ALA A 337 -13.85 -15.02 6.97
N LEU A 338 -13.86 -16.18 6.32
CA LEU A 338 -13.78 -17.49 6.98
C LEU A 338 -12.42 -17.71 7.63
N LEU A 339 -11.32 -17.34 6.97
CA LEU A 339 -9.98 -17.47 7.54
C LEU A 339 -9.80 -16.55 8.76
N SER A 340 -10.25 -15.30 8.68
CA SER A 340 -10.17 -14.35 9.79
C SER A 340 -11.07 -14.78 10.95
N LEU A 341 -12.24 -15.37 10.69
CA LEU A 341 -13.09 -15.96 11.72
C LEU A 341 -12.39 -17.15 12.40
N ALA A 342 -11.82 -18.08 11.63
CA ALA A 342 -11.08 -19.24 12.16
C ALA A 342 -9.90 -18.83 13.06
N LEU A 343 -9.16 -17.79 12.67
CA LEU A 343 -8.06 -17.25 13.47
C LEU A 343 -8.54 -16.56 14.75
N ARG A 344 -9.63 -15.79 14.69
CA ARG A 344 -10.24 -15.19 15.88
C ARG A 344 -10.74 -16.25 16.87
N ILE A 345 -11.26 -17.37 16.38
CA ILE A 345 -11.66 -18.52 17.19
C ILE A 345 -10.43 -19.18 17.85
N LYS A 346 -9.36 -19.45 17.09
CA LYS A 346 -8.09 -20.01 17.63
C LYS A 346 -7.50 -19.12 18.73
N GLN A 347 -7.63 -17.80 18.59
CA GLN A 347 -7.15 -16.80 19.55
C GLN A 347 -8.09 -16.53 20.73
N LYS A 348 -9.21 -17.26 20.85
CA LYS A 348 -10.24 -17.05 21.88
C LYS A 348 -10.80 -15.61 21.93
N LYS A 349 -10.78 -14.89 20.80
CA LYS A 349 -11.31 -13.50 20.70
C LYS A 349 -12.82 -13.46 20.44
N VAL A 350 -13.44 -14.59 20.12
CA VAL A 350 -14.89 -14.72 19.94
C VAL A 350 -15.50 -15.23 21.25
N ALA A 351 -16.39 -14.43 21.85
CA ALA A 351 -17.09 -14.80 23.07
C ALA A 351 -18.04 -15.99 22.84
N GLU A 352 -18.31 -16.77 23.91
CA GLU A 352 -19.32 -17.84 23.95
C GLU A 352 -19.05 -19.10 23.10
N VAL A 353 -17.85 -19.30 22.56
CA VAL A 353 -17.51 -20.51 21.77
C VAL A 353 -17.01 -21.65 22.67
N ARG A 354 -17.51 -22.87 22.45
CA ARG A 354 -17.10 -24.08 23.18
C ARG A 354 -15.67 -24.52 22.85
N GLU A 355 -14.99 -25.15 23.82
CA GLU A 355 -13.60 -25.62 23.65
C GLU A 355 -13.42 -26.62 22.50
N GLU A 356 -14.42 -27.46 22.24
CA GLU A 356 -14.41 -28.42 21.12
C GLU A 356 -14.33 -27.75 19.75
N VAL A 357 -14.99 -26.58 19.58
CA VAL A 357 -14.92 -25.79 18.34
C VAL A 357 -13.51 -25.23 18.17
N ILE A 358 -12.90 -24.76 19.25
CA ILE A 358 -11.54 -24.19 19.25
C ILE A 358 -10.53 -25.28 18.87
N ALA A 359 -10.66 -26.48 19.46
CA ALA A 359 -9.80 -27.62 19.15
C ALA A 359 -9.95 -28.07 17.69
N TYR A 360 -11.18 -28.17 17.17
CA TYR A 360 -11.44 -28.53 15.78
C TYR A 360 -10.90 -27.49 14.80
N THR A 361 -11.12 -26.20 15.08
CA THR A 361 -10.64 -25.08 14.24
C THR A 361 -9.11 -25.03 14.22
N THR A 362 -8.47 -25.29 15.36
CA THR A 362 -7.01 -25.37 15.45
C THR A 362 -6.47 -26.52 14.61
N SER A 363 -7.06 -27.73 14.75
CA SER A 363 -6.69 -28.90 13.94
C SER A 363 -6.91 -28.68 12.43
N PHE A 364 -7.99 -28.00 12.06
CA PHE A 364 -8.28 -27.61 10.67
C PHE A 364 -7.21 -26.66 10.12
N LEU A 365 -6.87 -25.59 10.85
CA LEU A 365 -5.85 -24.63 10.44
C LEU A 365 -4.47 -25.29 10.31
N ASP A 366 -4.11 -26.19 11.23
CA ASP A 366 -2.81 -26.87 11.19
C ASP A 366 -2.74 -27.85 9.99
N ARG A 367 -3.83 -28.57 9.68
CA ARG A 367 -3.91 -29.41 8.46
C ARG A 367 -3.89 -28.58 7.18
N LEU A 368 -4.57 -27.44 7.15
CA LEU A 368 -4.54 -26.50 6.03
C LEU A 368 -3.10 -26.04 5.76
N LEU A 369 -2.36 -25.69 6.81
CA LEU A 369 -0.96 -25.27 6.70
C LEU A 369 -0.08 -26.39 6.13
N ILE A 370 -0.24 -27.63 6.60
CA ILE A 370 0.52 -28.79 6.10
C ILE A 370 0.23 -29.06 4.62
N GLU A 371 -1.04 -29.01 4.21
CA GLU A 371 -1.42 -29.25 2.81
C GLU A 371 -0.95 -28.11 1.90
N LEU A 372 -1.03 -26.85 2.36
CA LEU A 372 -0.43 -25.70 1.67
C LEU A 372 1.08 -25.88 1.53
N GLN A 373 1.77 -26.24 2.60
CA GLN A 373 3.21 -26.49 2.59
C GLN A 373 3.56 -27.56 1.55
N LYS A 374 2.84 -28.68 1.53
CA LYS A 374 3.03 -29.75 0.55
C LYS A 374 2.83 -29.29 -0.89
N ARG A 375 1.80 -28.48 -1.16
CA ARG A 375 1.49 -27.96 -2.52
C ARG A 375 2.46 -26.87 -2.98
N VAL A 376 2.89 -26.00 -2.07
CA VAL A 376 3.87 -24.94 -2.38
C VAL A 376 5.24 -25.55 -2.67
N TYR A 377 5.72 -26.50 -1.86
CA TYR A 377 6.99 -27.18 -2.15
C TYR A 377 6.94 -28.09 -3.37
N SER A 378 5.78 -28.65 -3.72
CA SER A 378 5.60 -29.39 -4.97
C SER A 378 5.41 -28.49 -6.20
N LYS A 379 5.46 -27.16 -6.03
CA LYS A 379 5.22 -26.15 -7.08
C LYS A 379 3.86 -26.29 -7.75
N ALA A 380 2.87 -26.86 -7.07
CA ALA A 380 1.51 -26.94 -7.57
C ALA A 380 0.84 -25.56 -7.50
N SER A 381 0.09 -25.18 -8.52
CA SER A 381 -0.68 -23.93 -8.51
C SER A 381 -1.77 -23.99 -7.44
N VAL A 382 -1.82 -22.97 -6.59
CA VAL A 382 -2.88 -22.80 -5.59
C VAL A 382 -3.60 -21.48 -5.89
N PRO A 383 -4.74 -21.51 -6.61
CA PRO A 383 -5.50 -20.30 -6.99
C PRO A 383 -5.83 -19.38 -5.81
N LEU A 384 -6.08 -19.98 -4.63
CA LEU A 384 -6.33 -19.25 -3.40
C LEU A 384 -5.14 -18.36 -2.97
N LEU A 385 -3.90 -18.84 -3.06
CA LEU A 385 -2.73 -18.04 -2.66
C LEU A 385 -2.50 -16.87 -3.63
N VAL A 386 -2.72 -17.09 -4.92
CA VAL A 386 -2.65 -16.04 -5.95
C VAL A 386 -3.69 -14.95 -5.68
N SER A 387 -4.93 -15.34 -5.32
CA SER A 387 -5.99 -14.40 -4.97
C SER A 387 -5.64 -13.55 -3.73
N PHE A 388 -5.01 -14.17 -2.72
CA PHE A 388 -4.59 -13.45 -1.53
C PHE A 388 -3.43 -12.49 -1.80
N GLU A 389 -2.52 -12.81 -2.70
CA GLU A 389 -1.43 -11.90 -3.10
C GLU A 389 -1.95 -10.59 -3.71
N LEU A 390 -3.03 -10.64 -4.49
CA LEU A 390 -3.65 -9.45 -5.07
C LEU A 390 -4.27 -8.52 -4.02
N ARG A 391 -4.65 -9.05 -2.86
CA ARG A 391 -5.32 -8.32 -1.77
C ARG A 391 -4.51 -8.31 -0.48
N ALA A 392 -3.19 -8.27 -0.61
CA ALA A 392 -2.26 -8.28 0.52
C ALA A 392 -2.57 -7.22 1.58
N LYS A 393 -2.98 -6.01 1.16
CA LYS A 393 -3.35 -4.89 2.03
C LYS A 393 -4.50 -5.22 2.97
N GLU A 394 -5.58 -5.77 2.43
CA GLU A 394 -6.76 -6.15 3.20
C GLU A 394 -6.44 -7.29 4.16
N LEU A 395 -5.65 -8.28 3.70
CA LEU A 395 -5.23 -9.42 4.49
C LEU A 395 -4.37 -9.00 5.70
N LEU A 396 -3.38 -8.13 5.49
CA LEU A 396 -2.53 -7.61 6.57
C LEU A 396 -3.31 -6.77 7.60
N SER A 397 -4.41 -6.12 7.19
CA SER A 397 -5.25 -5.36 8.11
C SER A 397 -6.08 -6.26 9.06
N GLN A 398 -6.46 -7.45 8.60
CA GLN A 398 -7.34 -8.38 9.31
C GLN A 398 -6.60 -9.47 10.08
N LEU A 399 -5.34 -9.75 9.72
CA LEU A 399 -4.53 -10.77 10.34
C LEU A 399 -3.80 -10.26 11.59
N ASP A 400 -3.72 -11.13 12.59
CA ASP A 400 -2.87 -10.91 13.75
C ASP A 400 -1.48 -11.49 13.46
N LEU A 401 -0.50 -10.59 13.30
CA LEU A 401 0.89 -10.93 13.00
C LEU A 401 1.62 -11.59 14.19
N THR A 402 1.04 -11.57 15.39
CA THR A 402 1.62 -12.23 16.57
C THR A 402 1.45 -13.75 16.55
N CYS A 403 0.55 -14.28 15.71
CA CYS A 403 0.29 -15.71 15.66
C CYS A 403 1.29 -16.44 14.75
N PRO A 404 2.00 -17.49 15.22
CA PRO A 404 2.96 -18.24 14.42
C PRO A 404 2.35 -18.86 13.15
N TRP A 405 1.07 -19.25 13.22
CA TRP A 405 0.36 -19.78 12.06
C TRP A 405 0.29 -18.75 10.93
N THR A 406 0.01 -17.49 11.27
CA THR A 406 -0.04 -16.38 10.32
C THR A 406 1.32 -16.14 9.67
N ILE A 407 2.39 -16.18 10.47
CA ILE A 407 3.78 -16.04 9.99
C ILE A 407 4.09 -17.13 8.96
N SER A 408 3.84 -18.40 9.30
CA SER A 408 4.04 -19.53 8.38
C SER A 408 3.18 -19.44 7.13
N PHE A 409 1.92 -19.01 7.25
CA PHE A 409 1.02 -18.81 6.12
C PHE A 409 1.54 -17.72 5.17
N ILE A 410 1.96 -16.57 5.70
CA ILE A 410 2.55 -15.47 4.90
C ILE A 410 3.83 -15.96 4.21
N SER A 411 4.73 -16.64 4.94
CA SER A 411 5.96 -17.21 4.36
C SER A 411 5.66 -18.15 3.19
N LEU A 412 4.64 -19.01 3.30
CA LEU A 412 4.22 -19.90 2.22
C LEU A 412 3.57 -19.15 1.04
N THR A 413 2.78 -18.10 1.28
CA THR A 413 2.22 -17.26 0.20
C THR A 413 3.31 -16.55 -0.60
N CYS A 414 4.32 -16.02 0.09
CA CYS A 414 5.48 -15.39 -0.53
C CYS A 414 6.33 -16.39 -1.32
N LEU A 415 6.53 -17.60 -0.79
CA LEU A 415 7.26 -18.67 -1.48
C LEU A 415 6.54 -19.15 -2.75
N HIS A 416 5.21 -19.20 -2.73
CA HIS A 416 4.42 -19.57 -3.90
C HIS A 416 4.46 -18.51 -5.01
N SER A 417 4.46 -17.24 -4.62
CA SER A 417 4.27 -16.11 -5.52
C SER A 417 5.60 -15.37 -5.72
N SER A 418 6.50 -16.00 -6.48
CA SER A 418 7.91 -15.60 -6.56
C SER A 418 8.18 -14.25 -7.24
N GLU A 419 7.22 -13.64 -7.93
CA GLU A 419 7.53 -12.56 -8.88
C GLU A 419 7.52 -11.14 -8.30
N LYS A 420 6.81 -10.87 -7.19
CA LYS A 420 6.60 -9.47 -6.74
C LYS A 420 6.74 -9.20 -5.26
N MET A 421 6.89 -10.23 -4.41
CA MET A 421 7.01 -10.08 -2.96
C MET A 421 5.98 -9.09 -2.36
N ARG A 422 4.77 -9.02 -2.95
CA ARG A 422 3.80 -7.96 -2.67
C ARG A 422 3.41 -7.91 -1.20
N PHE A 423 3.33 -9.07 -0.55
CA PHE A 423 3.06 -9.17 0.87
C PHE A 423 4.14 -8.52 1.74
N LEU A 424 5.42 -8.71 1.39
CA LEU A 424 6.53 -8.10 2.13
C LEU A 424 6.56 -6.59 1.90
N VAL A 425 6.33 -6.14 0.67
CA VAL A 425 6.23 -4.71 0.32
C VAL A 425 5.07 -4.05 1.06
N GLU A 426 3.87 -4.64 1.02
CA GLU A 426 2.70 -4.09 1.68
C GLU A 426 2.84 -4.08 3.20
N MET A 427 3.50 -5.08 3.79
CA MET A 427 3.85 -5.08 5.21
C MET A 427 4.76 -3.90 5.57
N LEU A 428 5.73 -3.56 4.72
CA LEU A 428 6.56 -2.35 4.88
C LEU A 428 5.75 -1.05 4.77
N ILE A 429 4.68 -1.04 3.96
CA ILE A 429 3.80 0.11 3.75
C ILE A 429 2.81 0.31 4.90
N THR A 430 2.11 -0.74 5.34
CA THR A 430 0.97 -0.59 6.25
C THR A 430 1.34 -0.69 7.72
N LYS A 431 2.09 -1.74 8.10
CA LYS A 431 2.38 -2.07 9.51
C LYS A 431 3.64 -2.93 9.58
N THR A 432 4.74 -2.35 10.05
CA THR A 432 5.96 -3.10 10.33
C THR A 432 6.21 -3.31 11.80
N ASP A 433 6.32 -4.57 12.16
CA ASP A 433 7.09 -5.01 13.31
C ASP A 433 8.40 -5.62 12.81
N PRO A 434 9.54 -4.91 12.93
CA PRO A 434 10.84 -5.38 12.44
C PRO A 434 11.20 -6.83 12.83
N PRO A 435 10.95 -7.33 14.06
CA PRO A 435 11.31 -8.71 14.40
C PRO A 435 10.47 -9.74 13.65
N ILE A 436 9.17 -9.49 13.45
CA ILE A 436 8.27 -10.39 12.73
C ILE A 436 8.62 -10.38 11.24
N PHE A 437 8.92 -9.20 10.69
CA PHE A 437 9.39 -9.04 9.32
C PHE A 437 10.66 -9.87 9.06
N LEU A 438 11.66 -9.78 9.94
CA LEU A 438 12.90 -10.54 9.83
C LEU A 438 12.69 -12.05 10.03
N GLN A 439 11.76 -12.47 10.89
CA GLN A 439 11.39 -13.88 11.04
C GLN A 439 10.77 -14.44 9.75
N ILE A 440 9.92 -13.69 9.07
CA ILE A 440 9.33 -14.11 7.78
C ILE A 440 10.43 -14.20 6.72
N ILE A 441 11.30 -13.18 6.62
CA ILE A 441 12.40 -13.17 5.66
C ILE A 441 13.34 -14.36 5.88
N SER A 442 13.74 -14.67 7.12
CA SER A 442 14.66 -15.77 7.38
C SER A 442 14.11 -17.12 6.94
N HIS A 443 12.79 -17.35 7.05
CA HIS A 443 12.15 -18.55 6.54
C HIS A 443 12.19 -18.61 5.00
N ILE A 444 11.98 -17.49 4.32
CA ILE A 444 11.99 -17.43 2.85
C ILE A 444 13.43 -17.49 2.31
N GLU A 445 14.40 -16.89 3.00
CA GLU A 445 15.83 -16.88 2.62
C GLU A 445 16.42 -18.29 2.46
N THR A 446 15.87 -19.29 3.17
CA THR A 446 16.25 -20.71 3.00
C THR A 446 16.02 -21.22 1.58
N SER A 447 15.07 -20.63 0.86
CA SER A 447 14.67 -21.01 -0.49
C SER A 447 15.08 -19.98 -1.55
N GLN A 448 15.17 -18.70 -1.18
CA GLN A 448 15.52 -17.59 -2.07
C GLN A 448 16.42 -16.58 -1.33
N PRO A 449 17.73 -16.55 -1.59
CA PRO A 449 18.67 -15.73 -0.82
C PRO A 449 18.57 -14.21 -1.08
N THR A 450 17.90 -13.78 -2.17
CA THR A 450 17.82 -12.36 -2.57
C THR A 450 16.54 -11.65 -2.13
N VAL A 451 15.65 -12.31 -1.38
CA VAL A 451 14.31 -11.81 -1.04
C VAL A 451 14.32 -10.43 -0.40
N LEU A 452 15.27 -10.15 0.50
CA LEU A 452 15.40 -8.84 1.13
C LEU A 452 15.70 -7.74 0.10
N ILE A 453 16.62 -8.01 -0.84
CA ILE A 453 16.99 -7.07 -1.90
C ILE A 453 15.80 -6.84 -2.83
N ASP A 454 15.16 -7.91 -3.29
CA ASP A 454 14.04 -7.85 -4.23
C ASP A 454 12.82 -7.14 -3.63
N SER A 455 12.55 -7.36 -2.34
CA SER A 455 11.46 -6.68 -1.61
C SER A 455 11.73 -5.19 -1.44
N LEU A 456 12.97 -4.80 -1.11
CA LEU A 456 13.34 -3.39 -1.00
C LEU A 456 13.32 -2.69 -2.37
N ASN A 457 13.78 -3.37 -3.43
CA ASN A 457 13.71 -2.85 -4.80
C ASN A 457 12.25 -2.60 -5.23
N ALA A 458 11.37 -3.58 -4.98
CA ALA A 458 9.95 -3.46 -5.30
C ALA A 458 9.27 -2.33 -4.50
N LEU A 459 9.59 -2.18 -3.21
CA LEU A 459 9.10 -1.07 -2.39
C LEU A 459 9.52 0.30 -2.96
N ILE A 460 10.76 0.42 -3.42
CA ILE A 460 11.30 1.67 -3.95
C ILE A 460 10.69 1.99 -5.32
N VAL A 461 10.40 0.99 -6.13
CA VAL A 461 9.63 1.15 -7.38
C VAL A 461 8.20 1.63 -7.08
N GLU A 462 7.53 1.06 -6.07
CA GLU A 462 6.19 1.52 -5.67
C GLU A 462 6.22 2.95 -5.10
N LEU A 463 7.23 3.31 -4.30
CA LEU A 463 7.45 4.69 -3.86
C LEU A 463 7.61 5.64 -5.06
N ARG A 464 8.42 5.25 -6.07
CA ARG A 464 8.61 6.03 -7.30
C ARG A 464 7.35 6.21 -8.12
N SER A 465 6.43 5.24 -8.05
CA SER A 465 5.17 5.32 -8.79
C SER A 465 4.15 6.29 -8.18
N GLY A 466 4.40 6.80 -6.97
CA GLY A 466 3.48 7.69 -6.26
C GLY A 466 2.19 7.02 -5.75
N ARG A 467 2.11 5.68 -5.79
CA ARG A 467 0.92 4.92 -5.34
C ARG A 467 0.81 4.76 -3.82
N VAL A 468 1.89 5.07 -3.10
CA VAL A 468 1.96 4.92 -1.64
C VAL A 468 1.21 6.08 -0.97
N SER A 469 0.22 5.74 -0.13
CA SER A 469 -0.64 6.73 0.53
C SER A 469 0.09 7.59 1.58
N ASP A 470 1.05 7.01 2.31
CA ASP A 470 1.88 7.72 3.29
C ASP A 470 3.36 7.32 3.15
N PRO A 471 4.17 8.09 2.40
CA PRO A 471 5.58 7.78 2.19
C PRO A 471 6.44 8.05 3.44
N ILE A 472 5.98 8.86 4.39
CA ILE A 472 6.71 9.17 5.63
C ILE A 472 6.70 7.95 6.57
N LEU A 473 5.55 7.28 6.69
CA LEU A 473 5.44 6.05 7.46
C LEU A 473 6.38 4.96 6.94
N VAL A 474 6.49 4.83 5.61
CA VAL A 474 7.42 3.87 4.97
C VAL A 474 8.87 4.17 5.36
N LEU A 475 9.31 5.42 5.29
CA LEU A 475 10.66 5.80 5.68
C LEU A 475 10.95 5.52 7.16
N ARG A 476 9.97 5.76 8.05
CA ARG A 476 10.09 5.43 9.47
C ARG A 476 10.20 3.93 9.72
N ASN A 477 9.44 3.14 8.97
CA ASN A 477 9.48 1.68 9.03
C ASN A 477 10.84 1.15 8.54
N LEU A 478 11.35 1.68 7.43
CA LEU A 478 12.69 1.39 6.94
C LEU A 478 13.77 1.78 7.94
N ARG A 479 13.66 2.94 8.61
CA ARG A 479 14.62 3.35 9.64
C ARG A 479 14.68 2.34 10.78
N LYS A 480 13.54 1.85 11.25
CA LYS A 480 13.48 0.80 12.29
C LYS A 480 14.13 -0.50 11.82
N LEU A 481 13.95 -0.87 10.55
CA LEU A 481 14.57 -2.07 9.97
C LEU A 481 16.10 -1.94 9.87
N VAL A 482 16.60 -0.80 9.41
CA VAL A 482 18.04 -0.52 9.22
C VAL A 482 18.84 -0.52 10.51
N VAL A 483 18.21 -0.14 11.64
CA VAL A 483 18.86 -0.21 12.96
C VAL A 483 19.17 -1.65 13.35
N ILE A 484 18.35 -2.61 12.93
CA ILE A 484 18.46 -4.03 13.31
C ILE A 484 19.26 -4.81 12.26
N GLU A 485 19.03 -4.54 10.97
CA GLU A 485 19.56 -5.34 9.86
C GLU A 485 20.67 -4.60 9.09
N GLU A 486 21.89 -5.14 9.11
CA GLU A 486 23.05 -4.48 8.47
C GLU A 486 23.02 -4.56 6.95
N ARG A 487 22.46 -5.63 6.35
CA ARG A 487 22.35 -5.78 4.89
C ARG A 487 21.51 -4.67 4.27
N ALA A 488 20.46 -4.23 4.96
CA ALA A 488 19.59 -3.14 4.53
C ALA A 488 20.34 -1.80 4.40
N LYS A 489 21.35 -1.54 5.24
CA LYS A 489 22.16 -0.30 5.19
C LYS A 489 22.84 -0.10 3.84
N LYS A 490 23.44 -1.17 3.29
CA LYS A 490 24.18 -1.12 2.02
C LYS A 490 23.24 -0.96 0.82
N ILE A 491 22.07 -1.60 0.88
CA ILE A 491 21.10 -1.60 -0.24
C ILE A 491 20.45 -0.22 -0.39
N LEU A 492 20.04 0.42 0.72
CA LEU A 492 19.30 1.68 0.65
C LEU A 492 20.10 2.84 0.05
N TRP A 493 21.42 2.87 0.24
CA TRP A 493 22.28 3.87 -0.41
C TRP A 493 22.26 3.75 -1.94
N LYS A 494 22.10 2.54 -2.51
CA LYS A 494 21.98 2.34 -3.97
C LYS A 494 20.73 3.04 -4.54
N PHE A 495 19.74 3.30 -3.70
CA PHE A 495 18.48 3.92 -4.07
C PHE A 495 18.33 5.36 -3.57
N ALA A 496 19.42 5.95 -3.06
CA ALA A 496 19.36 7.30 -2.51
C ALA A 496 18.93 8.34 -3.55
N ASP A 497 19.26 8.17 -4.84
CA ASP A 497 18.79 9.05 -5.92
C ASP A 497 17.26 8.99 -6.09
N THR A 498 16.68 7.78 -6.13
CA THR A 498 15.23 7.56 -6.20
C THR A 498 14.47 8.11 -5.00
N LEU A 499 15.05 8.02 -3.80
CA LEU A 499 14.50 8.65 -2.60
C LEU A 499 14.60 10.19 -2.69
N SER A 500 15.71 10.72 -3.22
CA SER A 500 15.93 12.16 -3.36
C SER A 500 15.03 12.83 -4.41
N LEU A 501 14.59 12.10 -5.44
CA LEU A 501 13.70 12.61 -6.50
C LEU A 501 12.37 13.16 -5.94
N HIS A 502 11.84 12.55 -4.89
CA HIS A 502 10.58 12.97 -4.23
C HIS A 502 10.78 14.12 -3.24
N SER A 503 12.04 14.53 -2.97
CA SER A 503 12.33 15.68 -2.12
C SER A 503 12.19 17.03 -2.84
N SER A 504 12.12 17.00 -4.18
CA SER A 504 11.87 18.20 -5.00
C SER A 504 10.48 18.82 -4.75
N ASP A 505 9.53 18.02 -4.27
CA ASP A 505 8.18 18.45 -3.87
C ASP A 505 8.12 18.89 -2.40
N CYS A 506 8.79 20.01 -2.05
CA CYS A 506 8.59 20.89 -0.86
C CYS A 506 8.31 20.32 0.56
N ASN A 507 8.27 19.00 0.81
CA ASN A 507 7.87 18.44 2.10
C ASN A 507 9.09 18.21 3.00
N LEU A 508 9.36 19.20 3.86
CA LEU A 508 10.45 19.19 4.84
C LEU A 508 10.44 17.96 5.75
N GLU A 509 9.27 17.43 6.13
CA GLU A 509 9.18 16.26 7.01
C GLU A 509 9.65 14.98 6.29
N TYR A 510 9.33 14.84 5.00
CA TYR A 510 9.79 13.73 4.17
C TYR A 510 11.31 13.78 3.97
N THR A 511 11.84 14.97 3.63
CA THR A 511 13.29 15.20 3.49
C THR A 511 14.03 14.90 4.80
N ALA A 512 13.48 15.29 5.95
CA ALA A 512 14.08 15.02 7.26
C ALA A 512 14.15 13.51 7.58
N GLU A 513 13.12 12.73 7.21
CA GLU A 513 13.16 11.27 7.40
C GLU A 513 14.14 10.57 6.45
N ILE A 514 14.35 11.08 5.22
CA ILE A 514 15.42 10.58 4.33
C ILE A 514 16.80 10.83 4.96
N VAL A 515 17.04 12.05 5.45
CA VAL A 515 18.30 12.40 6.13
C VAL A 515 18.51 11.52 7.36
N SER A 516 17.45 11.26 8.13
CA SER A 516 17.47 10.36 9.29
C SER A 516 17.79 8.90 8.91
N LEU A 517 17.22 8.41 7.80
CA LEU A 517 17.45 7.07 7.30
C LEU A 517 18.89 6.88 6.81
N LEU A 518 19.35 7.79 5.94
CA LEU A 518 20.69 7.73 5.35
C LEU A 518 21.79 7.98 6.38
N GLY A 519 21.56 8.83 7.39
CA GLY A 519 22.53 9.09 8.46
C GLY A 519 22.82 7.89 9.35
N VAL A 520 21.98 6.85 9.34
CA VAL A 520 22.23 5.57 10.04
C VAL A 520 22.93 4.55 9.12
N CYS A 521 22.88 4.78 7.80
CA CYS A 521 23.50 3.91 6.81
C CYS A 521 24.96 4.35 6.59
N SER A 522 25.93 3.46 6.75
CA SER A 522 27.31 3.74 6.34
C SER A 522 27.40 3.90 4.82
N LEU A 523 28.29 4.78 4.33
CA LEU A 523 28.47 4.92 2.89
C LEU A 523 28.87 3.56 2.27
N PRO A 524 28.31 3.21 1.11
CA PRO A 524 28.74 2.05 0.36
C PRO A 524 30.19 2.24 -0.10
N SER A 525 30.90 1.14 -0.29
CA SER A 525 32.26 1.13 -0.85
C SER A 525 32.30 1.39 -2.37
N GLU A 526 31.14 1.37 -3.03
CA GLU A 526 30.98 1.66 -4.47
C GLU A 526 30.89 3.18 -4.69
N GLU A 527 31.41 3.67 -5.82
CA GLU A 527 31.35 5.08 -6.20
C GLU A 527 29.90 5.55 -6.39
N ILE A 528 29.50 6.56 -5.62
CA ILE A 528 28.16 7.16 -5.67
C ILE A 528 28.18 8.29 -6.71
N PRO A 529 27.14 8.44 -7.55
CA PRO A 529 27.03 9.57 -8.46
C PRO A 529 27.10 10.91 -7.72
N GLU A 530 27.92 11.84 -8.21
CA GLU A 530 28.12 13.16 -7.61
C GLU A 530 26.82 13.97 -7.48
N SER A 531 25.91 13.82 -8.45
CA SER A 531 24.59 14.49 -8.46
C SER A 531 23.69 14.02 -7.30
N THR A 532 23.70 12.72 -7.01
CA THR A 532 22.97 12.12 -5.90
C THR A 532 23.53 12.58 -4.57
N LEU A 533 24.86 12.57 -4.46
CA LEU A 533 25.58 13.03 -3.28
C LEU A 533 25.27 14.49 -2.96
N TYR A 534 25.32 15.37 -3.97
CA TYR A 534 24.95 16.77 -3.84
C TYR A 534 23.53 16.97 -3.32
N LYS A 535 22.52 16.30 -3.92
CA LYS A 535 21.11 16.41 -3.48
C LYS A 535 20.93 16.01 -2.02
N ILE A 536 21.58 14.95 -1.57
CA ILE A 536 21.49 14.44 -0.19
C ILE A 536 22.11 15.42 0.79
N ILE A 537 23.28 15.99 0.45
CA ILE A 537 23.94 16.99 1.29
C ILE A 537 23.12 18.27 1.34
N CYS A 538 22.60 18.74 0.21
CA CYS A 538 21.67 19.88 0.17
C CYS A 538 20.45 19.63 1.05
N ALA A 539 19.85 18.44 0.98
CA ALA A 539 18.73 18.05 1.83
C ALA A 539 19.09 18.12 3.32
N ALA A 540 20.28 17.62 3.72
CA ALA A 540 20.77 17.69 5.08
C ALA A 540 20.93 19.14 5.59
N VAL A 541 21.52 20.00 4.74
CA VAL A 541 21.74 21.43 5.05
C VAL A 541 20.40 22.16 5.17
N VAL A 542 19.45 21.90 4.26
CA VAL A 542 18.10 22.47 4.31
C VAL A 542 17.37 22.04 5.59
N VAL A 543 17.44 20.76 5.98
CA VAL A 543 16.82 20.25 7.21
C VAL A 543 17.46 20.90 8.45
N LEU A 544 18.78 21.09 8.46
CA LEU A 544 19.49 21.77 9.55
C LEU A 544 19.03 23.24 9.70
N PHE A 545 19.00 24.01 8.61
CA PHE A 545 18.53 25.40 8.65
C PHE A 545 17.02 25.51 8.92
N ALA A 546 16.22 24.56 8.45
CA ALA A 546 14.80 24.48 8.81
C ALA A 546 14.61 24.22 10.31
N ALA A 547 15.41 23.33 10.90
CA ALA A 547 15.41 23.10 12.35
C ALA A 547 15.81 24.36 13.13
N ALA A 548 16.76 25.16 12.61
CA ALA A 548 17.18 26.42 13.22
C ALA A 548 16.08 27.52 13.19
N ARG A 549 15.10 27.42 12.27
CA ARG A 549 13.94 28.33 12.20
C ARG A 549 12.85 28.00 13.23
N ILE A 550 12.80 26.76 13.73
CA ILE A 550 11.79 26.33 14.70
C ILE A 550 12.01 27.05 16.04
N SER A 551 11.05 27.92 16.37
CA SER A 551 11.06 28.73 17.61
C SER A 551 10.06 28.25 18.65
N ASP A 552 9.08 27.43 18.25
CA ASP A 552 8.00 26.95 19.11
C ASP A 552 8.48 25.90 20.12
N LYS A 553 8.10 26.08 21.38
CA LYS A 553 8.45 25.15 22.47
C LYS A 553 7.88 23.75 22.25
N ASP A 554 6.69 23.65 21.64
CA ASP A 554 6.00 22.38 21.40
C ASP A 554 6.68 21.53 20.30
N GLN A 555 7.49 22.16 19.44
CA GLN A 555 8.22 21.48 18.36
C GLN A 555 9.71 21.26 18.68
N HIS A 556 10.11 21.44 19.95
CA HIS A 556 11.49 21.30 20.36
C HIS A 556 12.05 19.88 20.15
N GLU A 557 11.23 18.84 20.35
CA GLU A 557 11.62 17.45 20.10
C GLU A 557 11.92 17.20 18.62
N LYS A 558 11.06 17.74 17.72
CA LYS A 558 11.30 17.71 16.26
C LYS A 558 12.59 18.45 15.90
N LYS A 559 12.83 19.63 16.48
CA LYS A 559 14.08 20.41 16.29
C LYS A 559 15.30 19.55 16.64
N ILE A 560 15.32 18.94 17.82
CA ILE A 560 16.41 18.06 18.26
C ILE A 560 16.59 16.88 17.30
N GLN A 561 15.50 16.22 16.91
CA GLN A 561 15.55 15.07 16.01
C GLN A 561 16.14 15.42 14.63
N TRP A 562 15.74 16.57 14.06
CA TRP A 562 16.24 17.04 12.76
C TRP A 562 17.71 17.45 12.81
N MET A 563 18.11 18.14 13.88
CA MET A 563 19.51 18.49 14.12
C MET A 563 20.37 17.23 14.25
N ILE A 564 19.98 16.27 15.10
CA ILE A 564 20.73 15.01 15.28
C ILE A 564 20.80 14.22 13.99
N SER A 565 19.71 14.15 13.22
CA SER A 565 19.68 13.41 11.94
C SER A 565 20.66 14.01 10.93
N SER A 566 20.70 15.35 10.83
CA SER A 566 21.63 16.05 9.94
C SER A 566 23.08 15.85 10.37
N LEU A 567 23.37 15.96 11.67
CA LEU A 567 24.72 15.71 12.23
C LEU A 567 25.21 14.28 11.96
N LYS A 568 24.33 13.27 12.12
CA LYS A 568 24.66 11.87 11.81
C LYS A 568 24.97 11.64 10.34
N LEU A 569 24.26 12.32 9.44
CA LEU A 569 24.53 12.22 8.02
C LEU A 569 25.88 12.87 7.68
N PHE A 570 26.18 14.05 8.24
CA PHE A 570 27.49 14.69 8.05
C PHE A 570 28.65 13.83 8.54
N SER A 571 28.51 13.21 9.72
CA SER A 571 29.55 12.31 10.24
C SER A 571 29.69 11.04 9.39
N ALA A 572 28.58 10.48 8.87
CA ALA A 572 28.63 9.36 7.95
C ALA A 572 29.38 9.71 6.65
N THR A 573 29.14 10.91 6.09
CA THR A 573 29.75 11.39 4.84
C THR A 573 31.15 11.97 4.97
N SER A 574 31.65 12.16 6.20
CA SER A 574 32.93 12.82 6.47
C SER A 574 34.15 12.12 5.89
N SER A 575 34.05 10.83 5.54
CA SER A 575 35.13 10.06 4.90
C SER A 575 35.32 10.38 3.41
N ASN A 576 34.33 10.98 2.75
CA ASN A 576 34.41 11.33 1.33
C ASN A 576 34.78 12.82 1.18
N ALA A 577 35.94 13.09 0.56
CA ALA A 577 36.46 14.44 0.39
C ALA A 577 35.51 15.38 -0.39
N LEU A 578 34.84 14.89 -1.45
CA LEU A 578 33.88 15.69 -2.22
C LEU A 578 32.64 16.02 -1.39
N ALA A 579 32.12 15.04 -0.65
CA ALA A 579 30.97 15.24 0.23
C ALA A 579 31.27 16.28 1.31
N GLN A 580 32.46 16.17 1.90
CA GLN A 580 32.95 17.10 2.90
C GLN A 580 33.04 18.53 2.33
N GLN A 581 33.71 18.73 1.19
CA GLN A 581 33.83 20.06 0.57
C GLN A 581 32.47 20.66 0.22
N MET A 582 31.54 19.87 -0.35
CA MET A 582 30.17 20.31 -0.63
C MET A 582 29.41 20.71 0.63
N ALA A 583 29.46 19.89 1.67
CA ALA A 583 28.76 20.16 2.94
C ALA A 583 29.30 21.43 3.59
N LEU A 584 30.63 21.58 3.67
CA LEU A 584 31.26 22.77 4.23
C LEU A 584 30.90 24.03 3.44
N ARG A 585 30.92 23.97 2.10
CA ARG A 585 30.56 25.11 1.25
C ARG A 585 29.10 25.54 1.47
N LEU A 586 28.16 24.59 1.40
CA LEU A 586 26.74 24.88 1.57
C LEU A 586 26.38 25.37 2.98
N LEU A 587 27.04 24.85 4.02
CA LEU A 587 26.84 25.30 5.40
C LEU A 587 27.35 26.74 5.59
N LEU A 588 28.54 27.06 5.05
CA LEU A 588 29.13 28.39 5.17
C LEU A 588 28.35 29.43 4.34
N ASP A 589 28.01 29.12 3.09
CA ASP A 589 27.14 29.95 2.25
C ASP A 589 25.77 30.18 2.93
N GLY A 590 25.22 29.15 3.58
CA GLY A 590 23.95 29.25 4.28
C GLY A 590 24.00 30.09 5.57
N VAL A 591 25.14 30.29 6.21
CA VAL A 591 25.26 31.19 7.38
C VAL A 591 25.49 32.65 6.98
N THR A 592 26.04 32.87 5.79
CA THR A 592 26.26 34.22 5.24
C THR A 592 25.07 34.73 4.42
N ASP A 593 24.16 33.86 3.96
CA ASP A 593 22.95 34.27 3.26
C ASP A 593 22.05 35.21 4.10
N SER A 594 21.46 36.21 3.43
CA SER A 594 20.69 37.28 4.08
C SER A 594 19.42 36.79 4.80
N ASN A 595 18.87 35.64 4.38
CA ASN A 595 17.64 35.08 4.92
C ASN A 595 17.87 34.31 6.23
N THR A 596 19.02 33.63 6.34
CA THR A 596 19.33 32.67 7.40
C THR A 596 20.34 33.21 8.40
N CYS A 597 21.17 34.19 8.04
CA CYS A 597 22.16 34.79 8.94
C CYS A 597 21.54 35.33 10.24
N ARG A 598 20.29 35.83 10.18
CA ARG A 598 19.51 36.33 11.33
C ARG A 598 19.28 35.25 12.39
N LEU A 599 19.20 33.97 12.00
CA LEU A 599 19.00 32.84 12.92
C LEU A 599 20.18 32.63 13.86
N PHE A 600 21.34 33.17 13.50
CA PHE A 600 22.59 33.05 14.25
C PHE A 600 23.04 34.39 14.86
N GLY A 601 22.16 35.40 14.88
CA GLY A 601 22.42 36.70 15.50
C GLY A 601 23.07 37.74 14.59
N ALA A 602 23.08 37.52 13.27
CA ALA A 602 23.57 38.52 12.34
C ALA A 602 22.56 39.67 12.16
N ILE A 603 23.09 40.89 12.07
CA ILE A 603 22.33 42.11 11.81
C ILE A 603 22.61 42.51 10.35
N PRO A 604 21.63 42.35 9.43
CA PRO A 604 21.85 42.69 8.02
C PRO A 604 22.19 44.18 7.84
N ARG A 605 23.08 44.46 6.87
CA ARG A 605 23.57 45.81 6.55
C ARG A 605 22.41 46.72 6.15
N ASP A 606 22.52 48.03 6.40
CA ASP A 606 21.45 48.99 6.07
C ASP A 606 21.09 49.03 4.57
N ALA A 607 22.02 48.69 3.67
CA ALA A 607 21.75 48.51 2.24
C ALA A 607 20.88 47.28 1.93
N ASP A 608 21.09 46.18 2.66
CA ASP A 608 20.34 44.91 2.52
C ASP A 608 18.99 44.92 3.26
N ARG A 609 18.80 45.87 4.19
CA ARG A 609 17.53 46.10 4.88
C ARG A 609 16.44 46.62 3.96
N VAL A 610 16.82 47.19 2.81
CA VAL A 610 15.88 47.56 1.75
C VAL A 610 15.66 46.35 0.87
N LEU A 611 15.01 45.30 1.40
CA LEU A 611 14.14 44.52 0.52
C LEU A 611 13.09 45.52 0.04
N LYS A 612 13.28 46.08 -1.16
CA LYS A 612 12.15 46.62 -1.91
C LYS A 612 11.17 45.46 -1.99
N PRO A 613 10.00 45.51 -1.34
CA PRO A 613 9.02 44.48 -1.59
C PRO A 613 8.72 44.59 -3.09
N HIS A 614 9.08 43.57 -3.87
CA HIS A 614 8.55 43.38 -5.22
C HIS A 614 7.05 43.04 -5.16
N THR A 615 6.31 43.59 -4.19
CA THR A 615 4.92 43.94 -4.47
C THR A 615 5.00 44.97 -5.58
N MET A 616 4.71 44.55 -6.81
CA MET A 616 4.24 45.47 -7.84
C MET A 616 2.99 46.14 -7.30
N THR A 617 3.19 47.21 -6.51
CA THR A 617 2.12 48.12 -6.17
C THR A 617 1.67 48.70 -7.50
N SER A 618 0.39 48.53 -7.82
CA SER A 618 -0.17 49.08 -9.04
C SER A 618 0.11 50.59 -9.05
N LEU A 619 0.79 51.07 -10.10
CA LEU A 619 1.04 52.51 -10.28
C LEU A 619 -0.27 53.31 -10.20
N LEU A 620 -1.40 52.70 -10.57
CA LEU A 620 -2.73 53.27 -10.42
C LEU A 620 -3.12 53.52 -8.95
N GLU A 621 -2.78 52.61 -8.04
CA GLU A 621 -3.11 52.75 -6.61
C GLU A 621 -2.26 53.81 -5.93
N GLU A 622 -0.98 53.93 -6.28
CA GLU A 622 -0.16 55.06 -5.82
C GLU A 622 -0.62 56.39 -6.42
N ASN A 623 -0.91 56.43 -7.72
CA ASN A 623 -1.44 57.63 -8.37
C ASN A 623 -2.79 58.06 -7.77
N ARG A 624 -3.66 57.13 -7.36
CA ARG A 624 -4.92 57.45 -6.64
C ARG A 624 -4.67 58.14 -5.30
N LYS A 625 -3.64 57.75 -4.55
CA LYS A 625 -3.26 58.41 -3.28
C LYS A 625 -2.76 59.85 -3.51
N ILE A 626 -2.00 60.04 -4.59
CA ILE A 626 -1.51 61.37 -4.99
C ILE A 626 -2.68 62.25 -5.44
N VAL A 627 -3.58 61.75 -6.30
CA VAL A 627 -4.74 62.51 -6.79
C VAL A 627 -5.73 62.87 -5.67
N ALA A 628 -5.97 61.97 -4.71
CA ALA A 628 -6.87 62.23 -3.60
C ALA A 628 -6.36 63.29 -2.59
N SER A 629 -5.06 63.58 -2.59
CA SER A 629 -4.43 64.55 -1.67
C SER A 629 -4.19 65.93 -2.30
N ILE A 630 -4.40 66.08 -3.61
CA ILE A 630 -4.28 67.35 -4.33
C ILE A 630 -5.64 68.07 -4.35
N ASN A 631 -6.00 68.74 -3.25
CA ASN A 631 -7.08 69.72 -3.24
C ASN A 631 -6.50 71.10 -3.59
N PHE A 632 -6.29 71.40 -4.88
CA PHE A 632 -6.01 72.77 -5.30
C PHE A 632 -7.33 73.57 -5.45
N PRO A 633 -7.42 74.81 -4.94
CA PRO A 633 -8.35 75.78 -5.51
C PRO A 633 -7.93 76.06 -6.95
N GLN A 634 -8.90 76.25 -7.85
CA GLN A 634 -8.73 76.40 -9.29
C GLN A 634 -7.74 77.51 -9.71
N SER A 635 -6.43 77.23 -9.73
CA SER A 635 -5.42 78.16 -10.25
C SER A 635 -4.42 77.43 -11.15
N HIS A 636 -4.16 78.03 -12.32
CA HIS A 636 -3.34 77.53 -13.44
C HIS A 636 -1.82 77.39 -13.15
N SER A 637 -1.38 77.30 -11.90
CA SER A 637 0.03 77.22 -11.53
C SER A 637 0.49 75.78 -11.29
N SER A 638 1.67 75.43 -11.82
CA SER A 638 2.34 74.15 -11.61
C SER A 638 2.61 73.84 -10.12
N ILE A 639 2.78 72.56 -9.80
CA ILE A 639 3.10 72.03 -8.45
C ILE A 639 4.25 72.83 -7.81
N MET A 640 4.11 73.23 -6.54
CA MET A 640 5.07 74.08 -5.80
C MET A 640 6.48 73.48 -5.61
N ARG A 641 6.73 72.23 -5.97
CA ARG A 641 8.03 71.54 -5.79
C ARG A 641 8.46 70.90 -7.11
N ALA A 642 9.75 70.99 -7.43
CA ALA A 642 10.37 70.46 -8.67
C ALA A 642 10.62 68.94 -8.66
N GLY A 643 9.91 68.17 -7.81
CA GLY A 643 10.06 66.72 -7.66
C GLY A 643 10.44 66.28 -6.23
N VAL A 644 10.71 64.97 -6.08
CA VAL A 644 11.21 64.34 -4.85
C VAL A 644 12.62 63.80 -5.12
N VAL A 645 13.55 64.00 -4.19
CA VAL A 645 14.89 63.36 -4.25
C VAL A 645 14.78 61.98 -3.60
N GLY A 646 14.86 60.92 -4.41
CA GLY A 646 14.67 59.54 -3.96
C GLY A 646 13.23 59.25 -3.51
N ASP A 647 13.07 58.42 -2.48
CA ASP A 647 11.76 57.96 -2.00
C ASP A 647 11.19 58.78 -0.82
N GLY A 648 11.83 59.91 -0.46
CA GLY A 648 11.39 60.76 0.65
C GLY A 648 11.83 60.27 2.05
N LEU A 649 11.00 60.52 3.09
CA LEU A 649 11.27 60.07 4.46
C LEU A 649 11.46 58.55 4.46
N ARG A 650 12.68 58.09 4.80
CA ARG A 650 12.97 56.66 4.95
C ARG A 650 11.91 56.07 5.87
N ALA A 651 11.14 55.10 5.34
CA ALA A 651 10.11 54.41 6.13
C ALA A 651 10.72 54.05 7.48
N LYS A 652 10.03 54.44 8.58
CA LYS A 652 10.47 54.12 9.95
C LYS A 652 10.93 52.67 9.92
N GLN A 653 12.20 52.46 10.29
CA GLN A 653 12.83 51.15 10.46
C GLN A 653 11.73 50.16 10.82
N PHE A 654 11.29 49.34 9.86
CA PHE A 654 10.38 48.26 10.19
C PHE A 654 11.10 47.56 11.32
N SER A 655 10.48 47.57 12.51
CA SER A 655 10.97 46.89 13.69
C SER A 655 11.38 45.52 13.20
N ILE A 656 12.71 45.35 13.11
CA ILE A 656 13.37 44.18 12.55
C ILE A 656 12.62 42.99 13.12
N GLY A 657 12.03 42.18 12.24
CA GLY A 657 11.15 41.07 12.63
C GLY A 657 11.75 40.35 13.84
N GLN A 658 10.93 40.18 14.89
CA GLN A 658 11.32 39.71 16.23
C GLN A 658 12.68 39.01 16.23
N VAL A 659 13.70 39.72 16.72
CA VAL A 659 15.01 39.12 16.98
C VAL A 659 14.75 37.86 17.81
N LEU A 660 15.16 36.71 17.29
CA LEU A 660 15.08 35.44 18.01
C LEU A 660 15.65 35.63 19.40
N ALA A 661 15.03 35.00 20.41
CA ALA A 661 15.53 35.10 21.77
C ALA A 661 17.00 34.64 21.86
N ASP A 662 17.83 35.35 22.63
CA ASP A 662 19.28 35.12 22.73
C ASP A 662 19.66 33.67 23.06
N TYR A 663 18.81 32.94 23.79
CA TYR A 663 19.06 31.53 24.10
C TYR A 663 18.98 30.64 22.85
N LEU A 664 18.01 30.87 21.95
CA LEU A 664 17.83 30.12 20.70
C LEU A 664 18.98 30.40 19.74
N ILE A 665 19.42 31.66 19.67
CA ILE A 665 20.59 32.03 18.87
C ILE A 665 21.80 31.24 19.34
N ARG A 666 22.11 31.26 20.65
CA ARG A 666 23.24 30.50 21.21
C ARG A 666 23.15 28.99 20.95
N GLU A 667 21.96 28.40 21.01
CA GLU A 667 21.75 26.98 20.66
C GLU A 667 22.06 26.72 19.18
N ASN A 668 21.52 27.55 18.29
CA ASN A 668 21.72 27.43 16.84
C ASN A 668 23.21 27.58 16.49
N GLN A 669 23.90 28.55 17.10
CA GLN A 669 25.34 28.76 16.95
C GLN A 669 26.14 27.53 17.38
N LYS A 670 25.86 26.97 18.57
CA LYS A 670 26.51 25.75 19.08
C LYS A 670 26.26 24.55 18.16
N CYS A 671 25.03 24.38 17.67
CA CYS A 671 24.69 23.28 16.76
C CYS A 671 25.41 23.42 15.41
N PHE A 672 25.54 24.64 14.88
CA PHE A 672 26.25 24.89 13.64
C PHE A 672 27.76 24.58 13.76
N ILE A 673 28.39 25.04 14.84
CA ILE A 673 29.80 24.72 15.12
C ILE A 673 29.99 23.21 15.27
N ARG A 674 29.04 22.51 15.92
CA ARG A 674 29.06 21.05 15.97
C ARG A 674 28.94 20.43 14.57
N ALA A 675 28.08 20.93 13.70
CA ALA A 675 27.94 20.42 12.33
C ALA A 675 29.25 20.52 11.53
N LEU A 676 29.97 21.65 11.63
CA LEU A 676 31.29 21.80 11.02
C LEU A 676 32.31 20.78 11.56
N LYS A 677 32.31 20.54 12.88
CA LYS A 677 33.17 19.51 13.50
C LYS A 677 32.84 18.10 13.03
N GLU A 678 31.56 17.74 12.96
CA GLU A 678 31.13 16.40 12.50
C GLU A 678 31.50 16.17 11.02
N CYS A 679 31.46 17.22 10.17
CA CYS A 679 31.97 17.15 8.79
C CYS A 679 33.48 16.87 8.72
N CYS A 680 34.24 17.26 9.74
CA CYS A 680 35.70 17.11 9.81
C CYS A 680 36.15 15.93 10.68
N ALA A 681 35.24 15.17 11.30
CA ALA A 681 35.57 14.20 12.35
C ALA A 681 36.42 13.00 11.87
N ALA A 682 36.26 12.57 10.62
CA ALA A 682 37.03 11.45 10.05
C ALA A 682 38.33 11.88 9.37
N ASP A 683 38.59 13.18 9.24
CA ASP A 683 39.72 13.69 8.47
C ASP A 683 41.02 13.67 9.30
N LYS A 684 41.83 12.64 9.07
CA LYS A 684 43.16 12.51 9.68
C LYS A 684 44.19 13.48 9.09
N SER A 685 43.88 14.16 7.98
CA SER A 685 44.81 15.00 7.24
C SER A 685 44.67 16.50 7.52
N HIS A 686 43.75 16.89 8.41
CA HIS A 686 43.42 18.28 8.76
C HIS A 686 42.96 19.17 7.57
N GLN A 687 42.70 18.59 6.39
CA GLN A 687 42.26 19.30 5.19
C GLN A 687 40.87 19.95 5.34
N GLY A 688 40.00 19.41 6.18
CA GLY A 688 38.67 19.94 6.46
C GLY A 688 38.71 21.34 7.08
N MET A 689 39.61 21.58 8.04
CA MET A 689 39.75 22.89 8.69
C MET A 689 40.37 23.92 7.74
N ILE A 690 41.36 23.50 6.94
CA ILE A 690 41.94 24.32 5.86
C ILE A 690 40.86 24.71 4.84
N SER A 691 39.98 23.76 4.48
CA SER A 691 38.87 24.00 3.57
C SER A 691 37.86 25.00 4.15
N ILE A 692 37.52 24.92 5.44
CA ILE A 692 36.67 25.91 6.11
C ILE A 692 37.28 27.31 6.02
N ALA A 693 38.56 27.45 6.35
CA ALA A 693 39.25 28.73 6.32
C ALA A 693 39.30 29.33 4.90
N THR A 694 39.59 28.49 3.90
CA THR A 694 39.67 28.90 2.49
C THR A 694 38.31 29.30 1.95
N ILE A 695 37.27 28.48 2.17
CA ILE A 695 35.90 28.78 1.74
C ILE A 695 35.39 30.06 2.40
N LEU A 696 35.68 30.26 3.69
CA LEU A 696 35.30 31.49 4.39
C LEU A 696 35.97 32.72 3.78
N CYS A 697 37.25 32.60 3.41
CA CYS A 697 37.97 33.63 2.66
C CYS A 697 37.29 33.96 1.34
N ASP A 698 36.90 32.96 0.56
CA ASP A 698 36.22 33.16 -0.72
C ASP A 698 34.86 33.85 -0.57
N ILE A 699 34.11 33.51 0.49
CA ILE A 699 32.78 34.09 0.76
C ILE A 699 32.87 35.54 1.23
N VAL A 700 33.80 35.84 2.14
CA VAL A 700 33.92 37.18 2.73
C VAL A 700 34.71 38.12 1.82
N ASN A 701 35.68 37.60 1.07
CA ASN A 701 36.53 38.32 0.14
C ASN A 701 36.58 37.60 -1.22
N PRO A 702 35.62 37.89 -2.13
CA PRO A 702 35.64 37.33 -3.47
C PRO A 702 36.80 37.86 -4.32
N ASP A 703 37.44 38.96 -3.91
CA ASP A 703 38.54 39.56 -4.64
C ASP A 703 39.84 38.77 -4.47
N VAL A 704 40.41 38.35 -5.60
CA VAL A 704 41.68 37.61 -5.68
C VAL A 704 42.91 38.55 -5.53
N MET A 705 42.71 39.87 -5.70
CA MET A 705 43.79 40.85 -5.61
C MET A 705 44.34 40.96 -4.19
N PHE A 706 45.67 40.91 -4.07
CA PHE A 706 46.43 40.99 -2.82
C PHE A 706 46.16 39.86 -1.81
N ASN A 707 45.83 38.65 -2.28
CA ASN A 707 45.65 37.46 -1.44
C ASN A 707 46.95 36.66 -1.20
N HIS A 708 48.12 37.28 -1.39
CA HIS A 708 49.38 36.59 -1.12
C HIS A 708 49.53 36.26 0.38
N PRO A 709 50.12 35.11 0.71
CA PRO A 709 50.32 34.70 2.11
C PRO A 709 51.32 35.60 2.84
N VAL A 710 52.19 36.28 2.11
CA VAL A 710 53.16 37.23 2.66
C VAL A 710 52.47 38.54 3.00
N TRP A 711 52.70 39.02 4.22
CA TRP A 711 52.14 40.29 4.66
C TRP A 711 52.80 41.46 3.93
N PRO A 712 52.03 42.41 3.39
CA PRO A 712 52.57 43.50 2.59
C PRO A 712 53.14 44.63 3.46
N THR A 713 53.83 45.58 2.82
CA THR A 713 54.31 46.80 3.46
C THR A 713 53.15 47.75 3.80
N GLU A 714 53.38 48.67 4.74
CA GLU A 714 52.36 49.62 5.21
C GLU A 714 51.76 50.49 4.08
N ASP A 715 52.49 50.71 2.99
CA ASP A 715 51.97 51.50 1.86
C ASP A 715 50.86 50.78 1.08
N VAL A 716 50.84 49.45 1.08
CA VAL A 716 49.80 48.65 0.42
C VAL A 716 48.47 48.72 1.18
N LEU A 717 48.49 48.98 2.49
CA LEU A 717 47.27 49.20 3.29
C LEU A 717 46.44 50.38 2.77
N LYS A 718 47.09 51.39 2.16
CA LYS A 718 46.39 52.52 1.54
C LYS A 718 45.63 52.09 0.28
N ALA A 719 46.11 51.07 -0.43
CA ALA A 719 45.49 50.55 -1.64
C ALA A 719 44.37 49.53 -1.36
N THR A 720 44.41 48.82 -0.21
CA THR A 720 43.40 47.80 0.15
C THR A 720 42.33 48.29 1.12
N GLN A 721 42.31 49.59 1.44
CA GLN A 721 41.48 50.13 2.52
C GLN A 721 39.97 49.85 2.37
N GLU A 722 39.43 49.93 1.15
CA GLU A 722 38.01 49.65 0.89
C GLU A 722 37.65 48.20 1.20
N LYS A 723 38.41 47.25 0.61
CA LYS A 723 38.31 45.82 0.89
C LYS A 723 38.45 45.52 2.39
N ASP A 724 39.41 46.14 3.05
CA ASP A 724 39.67 45.90 4.47
C ASP A 724 38.48 46.35 5.34
N VAL A 725 37.89 47.51 5.01
CA VAL A 725 36.69 48.04 5.67
C VAL A 725 35.48 47.15 5.40
N ASP A 726 35.30 46.66 4.18
CA ASP A 726 34.19 45.78 3.83
C ASP A 726 34.25 44.45 4.60
N ILE A 727 35.44 43.86 4.73
CA ILE A 727 35.66 42.65 5.54
C ILE A 727 35.32 42.96 7.01
N ARG A 728 35.77 44.10 7.55
CA ARG A 728 35.44 44.51 8.92
C ARG A 728 33.93 44.64 9.13
N GLU A 729 33.22 45.29 8.21
CA GLU A 729 31.76 45.43 8.32
C GLU A 729 31.04 44.08 8.21
N SER A 730 31.56 43.12 7.43
CA SER A 730 31.03 41.75 7.42
C SER A 730 31.14 41.05 8.79
N PHE A 731 32.30 41.18 9.45
CA PHE A 731 32.51 40.64 10.81
C PHE A 731 31.71 41.37 11.90
N ARG A 732 31.42 42.66 11.68
CA ARG A 732 30.52 43.43 12.55
C ARG A 732 29.06 43.00 12.38
N ALA A 733 28.64 42.77 11.15
CA ALA A 733 27.28 42.35 10.82
C ALA A 733 27.00 40.91 11.26
N ASN A 734 27.97 39.99 11.12
CA ASN A 734 27.78 38.57 11.41
C ASN A 734 28.76 38.05 12.48
N PRO A 735 28.31 37.86 13.74
CA PRO A 735 29.16 37.36 14.82
C PRO A 735 29.57 35.89 14.65
N MET A 736 28.92 35.11 13.77
CA MET A 736 29.33 33.73 13.50
C MET A 736 30.68 33.61 12.85
N LEU A 737 31.10 34.59 12.04
CA LEU A 737 32.40 34.58 11.37
C LEU A 737 33.54 34.49 12.40
N TRP A 738 33.39 35.17 13.54
CA TRP A 738 34.31 35.06 14.67
C TRP A 738 34.34 33.66 15.27
N GLN A 739 33.18 33.04 15.45
CA GLN A 739 33.11 31.70 16.04
C GLN A 739 33.69 30.64 15.11
N ILE A 740 33.51 30.79 13.79
CA ILE A 740 34.08 29.88 12.78
C ILE A 740 35.61 30.02 12.74
N LEU A 741 36.17 31.24 12.72
CA LEU A 741 37.63 31.41 12.78
C LEU A 741 38.21 30.91 14.11
N THR A 742 37.50 31.15 15.23
CA THR A 742 37.92 30.63 16.54
C THR A 742 37.91 29.10 16.57
N LEU A 743 36.94 28.46 15.89
CA LEU A 743 36.90 27.00 15.72
C LEU A 743 38.13 26.50 14.96
N VAL A 744 38.44 27.11 13.81
CA VAL A 744 39.63 26.75 13.02
C VAL A 744 40.90 26.90 13.85
N ALA A 745 41.06 28.03 14.55
CA ALA A 745 42.24 28.30 15.39
C ALA A 745 42.42 27.29 16.54
N ASN A 746 41.31 26.80 17.13
CA ASN A 746 41.37 25.86 18.25
C ASN A 746 41.65 24.41 17.81
N GLU A 747 41.07 23.97 16.70
CA GLU A 747 41.19 22.58 16.24
C GLU A 747 42.45 22.36 15.40
N ASP A 748 42.80 23.30 14.52
CA ASP A 748 44.00 23.25 13.70
C ASP A 748 44.64 24.64 13.53
N PRO A 749 45.55 25.04 14.44
CA PRO A 749 46.23 26.33 14.38
C PRO A 749 46.83 26.71 13.01
N PRO A 750 47.55 25.83 12.27
CA PRO A 750 48.10 26.18 10.97
C PRO A 750 47.04 26.45 9.88
N ALA A 751 45.83 25.89 9.96
CA ALA A 751 44.77 26.16 8.99
C ALA A 751 44.32 27.63 9.00
N LEU A 752 44.54 28.35 10.11
CA LEU A 752 44.22 29.77 10.21
C LEU A 752 45.01 30.62 9.20
N ASN A 753 46.20 30.17 8.77
CA ASN A 753 46.98 30.87 7.75
C ASN A 753 46.28 30.92 6.39
N SER A 754 45.46 29.93 6.07
CA SER A 754 44.63 29.98 4.85
C SER A 754 43.63 31.14 4.90
N ALA A 755 43.27 31.60 6.10
CA ALA A 755 42.47 32.80 6.34
C ALA A 755 43.29 34.07 6.67
N ALA A 756 44.60 34.09 6.40
CA ALA A 756 45.47 35.21 6.75
C ALA A 756 45.04 36.54 6.11
N VAL A 757 44.41 36.50 4.92
CA VAL A 757 43.87 37.70 4.25
C VAL A 757 42.84 38.40 5.12
N ILE A 758 41.91 37.65 5.72
CA ILE A 758 40.89 38.22 6.61
C ILE A 758 41.56 38.85 7.82
N ILE A 759 42.48 38.13 8.48
CA ILE A 759 43.17 38.62 9.68
C ILE A 759 43.96 39.89 9.38
N ARG A 760 44.67 39.91 8.25
CA ARG A 760 45.40 41.06 7.73
C ARG A 760 44.48 42.27 7.55
N SER A 761 43.34 42.08 6.90
CA SER A 761 42.36 43.15 6.65
C SER A 761 41.77 43.70 7.95
N LEU A 762 41.43 42.81 8.90
CA LEU A 762 40.91 43.23 10.21
C LEU A 762 41.95 44.01 11.01
N LEU A 763 43.20 43.55 11.05
CA LEU A 763 44.28 44.23 11.75
C LEU A 763 44.66 45.56 11.07
N GLY A 764 44.72 45.60 9.73
CA GLY A 764 44.98 46.81 8.95
C GLY A 764 43.94 47.91 9.19
N CYS A 765 42.67 47.52 9.31
CA CYS A 765 41.60 48.43 9.74
C CYS A 765 41.84 49.02 11.13
N GLN A 766 42.25 48.19 12.10
CA GLN A 766 42.55 48.66 13.46
C GLN A 766 43.76 49.58 13.48
N MET A 767 44.84 49.24 12.77
CA MET A 767 46.02 50.09 12.65
C MET A 767 45.68 51.47 12.08
N THR A 768 44.89 51.50 11.00
CA THR A 768 44.46 52.74 10.35
C THR A 768 43.55 53.58 11.27
N PHE A 769 42.68 52.93 12.04
CA PHE A 769 41.83 53.60 13.02
C PHE A 769 42.64 54.20 14.17
N TRP A 770 43.49 53.42 14.82
CA TRP A 770 44.28 53.87 15.97
C TRP A 770 45.33 54.91 15.62
N LYS A 771 45.88 54.88 14.39
CA LYS A 771 46.77 55.92 13.87
C LYS A 771 46.09 57.29 13.80
N ASN A 772 44.81 57.30 13.44
CA ASN A 772 44.03 58.52 13.22
C ASN A 772 43.18 58.91 14.44
N SER A 773 43.16 58.10 15.49
CA SER A 773 42.44 58.39 16.73
C SER A 773 43.17 59.48 17.51
N GLN A 774 42.54 60.64 17.65
CA GLN A 774 43.03 61.75 18.48
C GLN A 774 42.55 61.64 19.93
N ASP A 775 41.65 60.69 20.21
CA ASP A 775 40.98 60.56 21.51
C ASP A 775 41.88 59.88 22.55
N SER A 776 41.90 60.47 23.75
CA SER A 776 42.49 59.85 24.95
C SER A 776 41.65 58.67 25.46
N TYR A 777 40.37 58.59 25.08
CA TYR A 777 39.47 57.49 25.43
C TYR A 777 39.30 56.54 24.24
N MET A 778 39.52 55.25 24.46
CA MET A 778 39.43 54.26 23.39
C MET A 778 37.96 53.93 23.07
N CYS A 779 37.60 53.96 21.80
CA CYS A 779 36.29 53.50 21.33
C CYS A 779 36.08 52.02 21.73
N PRO A 780 35.01 51.67 22.49
CA PRO A 780 34.82 50.31 23.03
C PRO A 780 34.63 49.27 21.93
N GLU A 781 33.97 49.62 20.82
CA GLU A 781 33.76 48.70 19.69
C GLU A 781 35.07 48.33 18.99
N GLN A 782 35.92 49.32 18.67
CA GLN A 782 37.21 49.08 18.02
C GLN A 782 38.21 48.40 18.96
N LYS A 783 38.12 48.70 20.26
CA LYS A 783 38.89 48.03 21.30
C LYS A 783 38.55 46.54 21.36
N ASP A 784 37.26 46.19 21.45
CA ASP A 784 36.80 44.80 21.47
C ASP A 784 37.19 44.07 20.18
N MET A 785 37.07 44.73 19.02
CA MET A 785 37.53 44.22 17.74
C MET A 785 39.03 43.91 17.76
N THR A 786 39.86 44.85 18.22
CA THR A 786 41.32 44.68 18.33
C THR A 786 41.67 43.50 19.25
N VAL A 787 41.03 43.42 20.42
CA VAL A 787 41.21 42.32 21.37
C VAL A 787 40.83 40.97 20.76
N LYS A 788 39.72 40.90 20.01
CA LYS A 788 39.29 39.68 19.31
C LYS A 788 40.27 39.24 18.23
N VAL A 789 40.77 40.15 17.40
CA VAL A 789 41.79 39.84 16.37
C VAL A 789 43.06 39.29 17.03
N LEU A 790 43.58 39.97 18.06
CA LEU A 790 44.81 39.55 18.73
C LEU A 790 44.66 38.21 19.46
N LYS A 791 43.52 37.97 20.12
CA LYS A 791 43.21 36.68 20.73
C LYS A 791 43.14 35.56 19.68
N LEU A 792 42.52 35.82 18.53
CA LEU A 792 42.45 34.87 17.43
C LEU A 792 43.85 34.53 16.89
N MET A 793 44.69 35.54 16.66
CA MET A 793 46.08 35.34 16.23
C MET A 793 46.93 34.57 17.27
N GLY A 794 46.69 34.80 18.56
CA GLY A 794 47.32 34.05 19.64
C GLY A 794 46.87 32.58 19.68
N LEU A 795 45.56 32.32 19.58
CA LEU A 795 45.01 30.96 19.53
C LEU A 795 45.52 30.17 18.31
N GLY A 796 45.61 30.81 17.15
CA GLY A 796 46.14 30.21 15.93
C GLY A 796 47.66 30.05 15.89
N LYS A 797 48.38 30.27 17.01
CA LYS A 797 49.85 30.21 17.08
C LYS A 797 50.57 31.05 16.00
N MET A 798 49.95 32.17 15.59
CA MET A 798 50.58 33.15 14.69
C MET A 798 51.45 34.14 15.47
N LEU A 799 51.08 34.41 16.73
CA LEU A 799 51.81 35.30 17.61
C LEU A 799 52.45 34.51 18.76
N PRO A 800 53.74 34.74 19.05
CA PRO A 800 54.41 34.18 20.22
C PRO A 800 54.08 34.99 21.48
N SER A 801 54.25 34.40 22.66
CA SER A 801 54.35 35.19 23.90
C SER A 801 55.64 36.02 23.85
N PRO A 802 55.65 37.34 24.13
CA PRO A 802 54.64 38.16 24.81
C PRO A 802 53.58 38.86 23.92
N LEU A 803 53.70 38.81 22.59
CA LEU A 803 52.79 39.51 21.67
C LEU A 803 51.35 38.96 21.71
N ALA A 804 51.20 37.65 21.91
CA ALA A 804 49.89 37.00 22.08
C ALA A 804 49.14 37.45 23.35
N GLU A 805 49.86 37.94 24.35
CA GLU A 805 49.32 38.36 25.65
C GLU A 805 48.92 39.86 25.67
N VAL A 806 49.23 40.61 24.61
CA VAL A 806 48.84 42.03 24.44
C VAL A 806 47.36 42.31 24.75
N PRO A 807 46.38 41.44 24.45
CA PRO A 807 44.99 41.61 24.90
C PRO A 807 44.80 41.91 26.39
N LEU A 808 45.71 41.48 27.27
CA LEU A 808 45.63 41.74 28.72
C LEU A 808 45.91 43.19 29.10
N ILE A 809 46.65 43.91 28.26
CA ILE A 809 47.14 45.26 28.57
C ILE A 809 46.39 46.35 27.80
N VAL A 810 45.59 46.00 26.78
CA VAL A 810 44.85 46.97 25.93
C VAL A 810 44.00 47.94 26.76
N ASP A 811 43.43 47.47 27.87
CA ASP A 811 42.59 48.29 28.77
C ASP A 811 43.35 49.46 29.44
N HIS A 812 44.68 49.37 29.50
CA HIS A 812 45.53 50.29 30.25
C HIS A 812 46.37 51.21 29.35
N ILE A 813 46.28 51.05 28.03
CA ILE A 813 47.16 51.68 27.03
C ILE A 813 46.41 52.78 26.25
N ASN A 814 47.15 53.81 25.82
CA ASN A 814 46.61 54.88 24.97
C ASN A 814 46.52 54.47 23.49
N SER A 815 45.60 55.08 22.72
CA SER A 815 45.38 54.86 21.28
C SER A 815 46.68 54.83 20.45
N PHE A 816 47.58 55.81 20.65
CA PHE A 816 48.85 55.87 19.92
C PHE A 816 49.84 54.76 20.31
N HIS A 817 49.95 54.44 21.61
CA HIS A 817 50.79 53.35 22.07
C HIS A 817 50.28 52.00 21.57
N LEU A 818 48.96 51.81 21.48
CA LEU A 818 48.38 50.63 20.88
C LEU A 818 48.73 50.54 19.39
N TYR A 819 48.65 51.64 18.64
CA TYR A 819 49.10 51.68 17.24
C TYR A 819 50.57 51.24 17.10
N CYS A 820 51.48 51.74 17.93
CA CYS A 820 52.89 51.32 17.89
C CYS A 820 53.06 49.81 18.09
N ILE A 821 52.35 49.22 19.05
CA ILE A 821 52.39 47.77 19.31
C ILE A 821 51.81 46.99 18.12
N LEU A 822 50.68 47.42 17.56
CA LEU A 822 50.10 46.78 16.37
C LEU A 822 51.03 46.89 15.15
N ASN A 823 51.77 47.99 15.03
CA ASN A 823 52.77 48.16 13.97
C ASN A 823 53.93 47.17 14.12
N ASP A 824 54.42 46.96 15.34
CA ASP A 824 55.45 45.96 15.62
C ASP A 824 54.94 44.54 15.32
N ILE A 825 53.68 44.25 15.65
CA ILE A 825 53.02 42.97 15.30
C ILE A 825 52.90 42.80 13.79
N TRP A 826 52.52 43.84 13.05
CA TRP A 826 52.46 43.81 11.59
C TRP A 826 53.83 43.53 10.96
N ASN A 827 54.86 44.22 11.44
CA ASN A 827 56.24 44.04 10.96
C ASN A 827 56.79 42.66 11.32
N TYR A 828 56.45 42.14 12.51
CA TYR A 828 56.78 40.77 12.91
C TYR A 828 56.17 39.74 11.96
N MET A 829 54.86 39.87 11.68
CA MET A 829 54.15 38.96 10.77
C MET A 829 54.69 39.03 9.33
N ARG A 830 55.15 40.20 8.88
CA ARG A 830 55.81 40.35 7.57
C ARG A 830 57.14 39.62 7.47
N GLU A 831 57.94 39.65 8.53
CA GLU A 831 59.30 39.10 8.49
C GLU A 831 59.37 37.62 8.84
N VAL A 832 58.52 37.15 9.75
CA VAL A 832 58.50 35.76 10.22
C VAL A 832 57.47 34.92 9.46
N GLY A 833 56.35 35.53 9.04
CA GLY A 833 55.45 35.01 8.01
C GLY A 833 55.14 33.52 8.05
N GLY A 834 54.69 32.97 9.19
CA GLY A 834 54.34 31.55 9.28
C GLY A 834 53.76 31.12 10.62
N THR A 835 53.19 29.90 10.67
CA THR A 835 52.79 29.24 11.93
C THR A 835 54.03 28.95 12.74
N LEU A 836 54.01 29.32 14.03
CA LEU A 836 55.10 28.97 14.93
C LEU A 836 55.15 27.46 15.14
N MET A 837 56.24 26.84 14.70
CA MET A 837 56.73 25.62 15.32
C MET A 837 57.43 26.05 16.63
N GLU A 838 57.26 25.30 17.72
CA GLU A 838 57.52 25.75 19.09
C GLU A 838 58.87 26.47 19.35
N GLU A 839 58.82 27.45 20.27
CA GLU A 839 59.94 28.09 21.00
C GLU A 839 61.01 28.92 20.25
N GLU A 840 60.69 29.57 19.14
CA GLU A 840 61.59 30.63 18.64
C GLU A 840 61.47 31.92 19.48
N PRO A 841 62.57 32.42 20.08
CA PRO A 841 62.55 33.65 20.86
C PRO A 841 62.23 34.85 19.96
N VAL A 842 61.22 35.63 20.35
CA VAL A 842 60.82 36.82 19.61
C VAL A 842 61.99 37.80 19.52
N PRO A 843 62.39 38.26 18.32
CA PRO A 843 63.44 39.26 18.19
C PRO A 843 63.12 40.50 19.04
N ALA A 844 64.09 40.91 19.86
CA ALA A 844 63.90 42.01 20.83
C ALA A 844 63.39 43.31 20.20
N ARG A 845 63.69 43.57 18.92
CA ARG A 845 63.19 44.74 18.18
C ARG A 845 61.66 44.88 18.19
N PHE A 846 60.92 43.77 18.20
CA PHE A 846 59.45 43.76 18.17
C PHE A 846 58.83 43.79 19.57
N THR A 847 59.63 43.57 20.62
CA THR A 847 59.16 43.57 22.01
C THR A 847 59.67 44.78 22.80
N ASN A 848 60.60 45.57 22.24
CA ASN A 848 61.18 46.75 22.89
C ASN A 848 60.13 47.85 23.14
N ASN A 849 59.30 48.21 22.16
CA ASN A 849 58.27 49.23 22.38
C ASN A 849 57.24 48.75 23.40
N LEU A 850 56.81 47.49 23.31
CA LEU A 850 55.93 46.84 24.29
C LEU A 850 56.53 46.94 25.70
N ARG A 851 57.82 46.59 25.87
CA ARG A 851 58.53 46.66 27.14
C ARG A 851 58.60 48.09 27.68
N ILE A 852 58.96 49.07 26.84
CA ILE A 852 59.05 50.48 27.23
C ILE A 852 57.68 51.02 27.66
N ILE A 853 56.62 50.71 26.91
CA ILE A 853 55.25 51.14 27.21
C ILE A 853 54.80 50.55 28.56
N MET A 854 55.07 49.26 28.80
CA MET A 854 54.71 48.63 30.07
C MET A 854 55.53 49.14 31.25
N LEU A 855 56.82 49.43 31.06
CA LEU A 855 57.69 50.03 32.08
C LEU A 855 57.21 51.43 32.49
N ASN A 856 56.68 52.21 31.54
CA ASN A 856 56.10 53.53 31.81
C ASN A 856 54.75 53.47 32.55
N GLN A 857 54.11 52.29 32.62
CA GLN A 857 52.79 52.07 33.23
C GLN A 857 52.80 50.92 34.27
N MET A 858 53.94 50.71 34.95
CA MET A 858 54.12 49.60 35.90
C MET A 858 53.10 49.59 37.05
N ASP A 859 52.54 50.76 37.38
CA ASP A 859 51.46 50.93 38.35
C ASP A 859 50.19 50.15 37.98
N ARG A 860 49.91 49.98 36.67
CA ARG A 860 48.70 49.34 36.17
C ARG A 860 48.94 47.96 35.54
N VAL A 861 50.07 47.77 34.85
CA VAL A 861 50.35 46.55 34.09
C VAL A 861 51.43 45.65 34.70
N GLY A 862 51.88 45.91 35.93
CA GLY A 862 52.97 45.16 36.58
C GLY A 862 52.75 43.64 36.68
N ALA A 863 51.52 43.19 36.98
CA ALA A 863 51.19 41.77 37.01
C ALA A 863 51.26 41.11 35.62
N ALA A 864 50.83 41.84 34.57
CA ALA A 864 50.95 41.39 33.19
C ALA A 864 52.40 41.41 32.71
N TYR A 865 53.22 42.35 33.18
CA TYR A 865 54.65 42.44 32.88
C TYR A 865 55.41 41.19 33.34
N ALA A 866 55.16 40.73 34.58
CA ALA A 866 55.76 39.52 35.12
C ALA A 866 55.39 38.26 34.32
N LYS A 867 54.18 38.21 33.76
CA LYS A 867 53.72 37.10 32.91
C LYS A 867 54.34 37.15 31.50
N MET A 868 54.45 38.34 30.91
CA MET A 868 54.95 38.54 29.54
C MET A 868 56.48 38.45 29.44
N PHE A 869 57.18 38.95 30.45
CA PHE A 869 58.64 38.97 30.53
C PHE A 869 59.09 38.26 31.80
N PRO A 870 59.05 36.91 31.85
CA PRO A 870 59.59 36.18 32.97
C PRO A 870 61.07 36.52 33.12
N VAL A 871 61.45 36.96 34.32
CA VAL A 871 62.85 37.13 34.69
C VAL A 871 63.38 35.72 34.92
N ASN A 872 64.19 35.21 34.00
CA ASN A 872 64.96 33.98 34.22
C ASN A 872 66.03 34.20 35.28
#